data_AF-A0A925I6J7-F1
#
_entry.id   AF-A0A925I6J7-F1
#
_cell.length_a   1.000
_cell.length_b   1.000
_cell.length_c   1.000
_cell.angle_alpha   90.00
_cell.angle_beta   90.00
_cell.angle_gamma   90.00
#
_symmetry.space_group_name_H-M   'P 1'
#
loop_
_entity.id
_entity.type
_entity.pdbx_description
1 polymer ?
#
loop_
_entity_poly.entity_id
_entity_poly.type
_entity_poly.pdbx_seq_one_letter_code
_entity_poly.pdbx_strand_id
1 'polypeptide(L)'
;MKKITLLLIAGLSNMLMAQNNQQAWKSIEEKNIPASGERVIVPKKYKTVELLEDNLKNVLFSAPHENNVKLAASPLIIFLPVPDGSLQQFRVVESPVMAPELAAQFPTIKTFNVKGIDDPQASGKLDWTEFGFHGMVRSVNGGDFFIDPYCRNTQAYYISYYTADFKKDESNMLPESDPINNSNSTQKINADVNTIQAVCIGGNLRTYSLAVACTGEYAVAATGLGSPSVAQTLSCIVTTVNRVDGVYETEVAVKLVLVATETSVVFTSAGSDPFNGNNNASTLINESQTVIDANIGNANYDIGHTFSTGGGGLAQLGCVCQTGNKASGITGSPSPAGDPYDIDYVAHEIGHQFDGNHTFRATSGSCNGNQNPGTMVEPGSGITIMAYAGICGVNNDSTNSIAYFHAISYDEIVAFTQTGTGNGCATTTASGNNSPAVTGSANYSIPKSTPFTLTGSATDPDGDVVSYQWEEVDNNSTAGNWNSGSKPFFRSYNPVSIPTRMFPKLSVVLSGNMTGTIGEYLPGTAQNLKFRLTARDNQMGGGGVCSAPTVSVTVTSSGPFNVSSPNTTGISYNDGSVQTITWNVGGTTASPISCANVDIYLSLDGGTTWQLLVAATPNDGSEAITLPYVNGINPNCRIKIVCPSNIFFDINDANFTIMGTLGANEYSSSNTLGLQLIPNPFTNFVELNAFGLDAGEKTTVTIFDVIGNVVKSEQISSMQNIVLKYDLSALSNGVYIIQLSNGQNRSIARMVKQ
;
A
#
# COMPACT_ATOMS: atom_id res chain seq x y z
N MET A 1 48.55 -3.53 -27.55
CA MET A 1 47.41 -3.56 -28.50
C MET A 1 46.38 -4.63 -28.13
N LYS A 2 46.71 -5.92 -27.97
CA LYS A 2 45.72 -6.98 -27.62
C LYS A 2 44.85 -6.72 -26.36
N LYS A 3 45.36 -6.09 -25.30
CA LYS A 3 44.57 -5.75 -24.09
C LYS A 3 43.61 -4.56 -24.28
N ILE A 4 43.94 -3.61 -25.17
CA ILE A 4 43.08 -2.44 -25.46
C ILE A 4 41.97 -2.86 -26.43
N THR A 5 42.25 -3.76 -27.37
CA THR A 5 41.24 -4.33 -28.27
C THR A 5 40.23 -5.21 -27.51
N LEU A 6 40.66 -5.95 -26.47
CA LEU A 6 39.74 -6.74 -25.63
C LEU A 6 38.82 -5.86 -24.77
N LEU A 7 39.32 -4.74 -24.23
CA LEU A 7 38.50 -3.77 -23.49
C LEU A 7 37.51 -3.02 -24.41
N LEU A 8 37.90 -2.67 -25.63
CA LEU A 8 37.00 -2.04 -26.60
C LEU A 8 35.90 -3.01 -27.07
N ILE A 9 36.23 -4.29 -27.30
CA ILE A 9 35.25 -5.31 -27.72
C ILE A 9 34.25 -5.60 -26.59
N ALA A 10 34.71 -5.70 -25.33
CA ALA A 10 33.82 -5.85 -24.18
C ALA A 10 32.94 -4.61 -23.93
N GLY A 11 33.45 -3.40 -24.20
CA GLY A 11 32.69 -2.16 -24.11
C GLY A 11 31.60 -2.04 -25.19
N LEU A 12 31.89 -2.44 -26.44
CA LEU A 12 30.91 -2.44 -27.53
C LEU A 12 29.83 -3.52 -27.36
N SER A 13 30.15 -4.71 -26.85
CA SER A 13 29.14 -5.76 -26.59
C SER A 13 28.16 -5.35 -25.49
N ASN A 14 28.63 -4.66 -24.44
CA ASN A 14 27.77 -4.17 -23.36
C ASN A 14 26.82 -3.04 -23.83
N MET A 15 27.26 -2.15 -24.74
CA MET A 15 26.39 -1.11 -25.31
C MET A 15 25.31 -1.67 -26.26
N LEU A 16 25.63 -2.70 -27.05
CA LEU A 16 24.66 -3.36 -27.95
C LEU A 16 23.59 -4.14 -27.18
N MET A 17 23.95 -4.83 -26.09
CA MET A 17 22.97 -5.52 -25.24
C MET A 17 22.07 -4.56 -24.45
N ALA A 18 22.59 -3.41 -24.00
CA ALA A 18 21.80 -2.39 -23.34
C ALA A 18 20.73 -1.76 -24.26
N GLN A 19 21.05 -1.53 -25.54
CA GLN A 19 20.08 -1.00 -26.53
C GLN A 19 18.98 -2.01 -26.89
N ASN A 20 19.30 -3.30 -27.02
CA ASN A 20 18.32 -4.33 -27.35
C ASN A 20 17.35 -4.63 -26.20
N ASN A 21 17.79 -4.52 -24.94
CA ASN A 21 16.94 -4.80 -23.78
C ASN A 21 15.90 -3.70 -23.50
N GLN A 22 16.25 -2.43 -23.73
CA GLN A 22 15.27 -1.33 -23.67
C GLN A 22 14.12 -1.54 -24.68
N GLN A 23 14.40 -2.24 -25.78
CA GLN A 23 13.43 -2.56 -26.82
C GLN A 23 12.70 -3.90 -26.60
N ALA A 24 12.92 -4.60 -25.49
CA ALA A 24 12.25 -5.87 -25.22
C ALA A 24 10.73 -5.72 -25.12
N TRP A 25 10.24 -4.58 -24.64
CA TRP A 25 8.82 -4.32 -24.42
C TRP A 25 8.28 -3.28 -25.39
N LYS A 26 7.11 -3.56 -25.96
CA LYS A 26 6.40 -2.64 -26.83
C LYS A 26 4.94 -2.54 -26.40
N SER A 27 4.45 -1.32 -26.16
CA SER A 27 3.03 -1.13 -25.85
C SER A 27 2.15 -1.60 -27.02
N ILE A 28 1.06 -2.28 -26.70
CA ILE A 28 0.07 -2.75 -27.66
C ILE A 28 -1.33 -2.41 -27.14
N GLU A 29 -2.25 -2.03 -28.01
CA GLU A 29 -3.66 -1.89 -27.64
C GLU A 29 -4.30 -3.28 -27.53
N GLU A 30 -5.05 -3.54 -26.47
CA GLU A 30 -5.67 -4.85 -26.19
C GLU A 30 -6.49 -5.41 -27.36
N LYS A 31 -7.20 -4.54 -28.10
CA LYS A 31 -7.99 -4.94 -29.28
C LYS A 31 -7.16 -5.57 -30.40
N ASN A 32 -5.84 -5.37 -30.39
CA ASN A 32 -4.91 -5.91 -31.37
C ASN A 32 -4.26 -7.23 -30.90
N ILE A 33 -4.54 -7.68 -29.67
CA ILE A 33 -4.07 -8.97 -29.17
C ILE A 33 -4.97 -10.08 -29.73
N PRO A 34 -4.40 -11.11 -30.38
CA PRO A 34 -5.17 -12.26 -30.86
C PRO A 34 -5.84 -13.03 -29.71
N ALA A 35 -7.16 -13.24 -29.80
CA ALA A 35 -7.90 -14.10 -28.87
C ALA A 35 -7.52 -15.57 -29.10
N SER A 36 -6.45 -16.01 -28.43
CA SER A 36 -5.78 -17.29 -28.71
C SER A 36 -5.77 -18.25 -27.51
N GLY A 37 -6.26 -17.84 -26.35
CA GLY A 37 -6.27 -18.66 -25.13
C GLY A 37 -7.19 -18.12 -24.06
N GLU A 38 -7.36 -18.91 -22.99
CA GLU A 38 -8.14 -18.55 -21.80
C GLU A 38 -7.42 -17.46 -20.99
N ARG A 39 -8.17 -16.44 -20.56
CA ARG A 39 -7.68 -15.44 -19.61
C ARG A 39 -8.05 -15.84 -18.19
N VAL A 40 -7.05 -16.28 -17.42
CA VAL A 40 -7.24 -16.66 -16.00
C VAL A 40 -7.02 -15.45 -15.09
N ILE A 41 -6.16 -14.52 -15.49
CA ILE A 41 -5.85 -13.30 -14.76
C ILE A 41 -6.52 -12.12 -15.45
N VAL A 42 -7.54 -11.55 -14.79
CA VAL A 42 -8.35 -10.45 -15.33
C VAL A 42 -8.44 -9.31 -14.30
N PRO A 43 -7.40 -8.45 -14.20
CA PRO A 43 -7.42 -7.29 -13.32
C PRO A 43 -8.40 -6.23 -13.84
N LYS A 44 -8.89 -5.36 -12.95
CA LYS A 44 -9.77 -4.24 -13.30
C LYS A 44 -9.06 -3.16 -14.11
N LYS A 45 -7.75 -3.00 -13.89
CA LYS A 45 -6.88 -2.07 -14.62
C LYS A 45 -5.55 -2.76 -14.86
N TYR A 46 -5.03 -2.62 -16.07
CA TYR A 46 -3.75 -3.15 -16.49
C TYR A 46 -3.24 -2.44 -17.74
N LYS A 47 -1.96 -2.63 -18.05
CA LYS A 47 -1.34 -2.28 -19.33
C LYS A 47 -1.04 -3.54 -20.11
N THR A 48 -1.26 -3.47 -21.41
CA THR A 48 -0.91 -4.55 -22.35
C THR A 48 0.39 -4.24 -23.08
N VAL A 49 1.29 -5.22 -23.11
CA VAL A 49 2.60 -5.11 -23.76
C VAL A 49 2.89 -6.35 -24.59
N GLU A 50 3.56 -6.14 -25.72
CA GLU A 50 4.16 -7.17 -26.57
C GLU A 50 5.63 -7.33 -26.13
N LEU A 51 6.05 -8.58 -25.93
CA LEU A 51 7.42 -8.95 -25.58
C LEU A 51 8.16 -9.44 -26.82
N LEU A 52 9.29 -8.81 -27.13
CA LEU A 52 10.29 -9.34 -28.07
C LEU A 52 11.12 -10.40 -27.32
N GLU A 53 10.64 -11.64 -27.32
CA GLU A 53 11.12 -12.74 -26.48
C GLU A 53 12.65 -12.86 -26.44
N ASP A 54 13.28 -12.95 -27.61
CA ASP A 54 14.73 -13.15 -27.74
C ASP A 54 15.54 -12.02 -27.09
N ASN A 55 15.02 -10.79 -27.05
CA ASN A 55 15.73 -9.66 -26.46
C ASN A 55 15.81 -9.75 -24.94
N LEU A 56 14.74 -10.18 -24.28
CA LEU A 56 14.72 -10.30 -22.82
C LEU A 56 15.35 -11.62 -22.36
N LYS A 57 14.97 -12.73 -22.99
CA LYS A 57 15.39 -14.09 -22.58
C LYS A 57 16.90 -14.25 -22.61
N ASN A 58 17.55 -13.85 -23.71
CA ASN A 58 19.00 -13.97 -23.85
C ASN A 58 19.76 -13.14 -22.79
N VAL A 59 19.21 -11.98 -22.42
CA VAL A 59 19.81 -11.11 -21.39
C VAL A 59 19.61 -11.71 -20.00
N LEU A 60 18.38 -12.13 -19.65
CA LEU A 60 18.08 -12.78 -18.37
C LEU A 60 18.90 -14.05 -18.16
N PHE A 61 19.03 -14.89 -19.19
CA PHE A 61 19.76 -16.16 -19.08
C PHE A 61 21.29 -15.97 -18.94
N SER A 62 21.78 -14.75 -19.14
CA SER A 62 23.17 -14.35 -18.87
C SER A 62 23.39 -13.80 -17.45
N ALA A 63 22.35 -13.73 -16.62
CA ALA A 63 22.44 -13.21 -15.26
C ALA A 63 23.50 -13.96 -14.44
N PRO A 64 24.34 -13.23 -13.68
CA PRO A 64 25.24 -13.89 -12.76
C PRO A 64 24.44 -14.54 -11.62
N HIS A 65 24.94 -15.68 -11.14
CA HIS A 65 24.37 -16.37 -9.99
C HIS A 65 24.52 -15.54 -8.70
N GLU A 66 23.50 -15.51 -7.85
CA GLU A 66 23.46 -14.72 -6.59
C GLU A 66 24.64 -14.98 -5.64
N ASN A 67 25.09 -16.24 -5.53
CA ASN A 67 26.28 -16.63 -4.76
C ASN A 67 27.60 -16.00 -5.26
N ASN A 68 27.65 -15.57 -6.52
CA ASN A 68 28.87 -15.00 -7.12
C ASN A 68 28.83 -13.46 -7.14
N VAL A 69 27.64 -12.87 -7.25
CA VAL A 69 27.44 -11.43 -7.38
C VAL A 69 26.26 -11.01 -6.53
N LYS A 70 26.48 -10.09 -5.58
CA LYS A 70 25.40 -9.47 -4.80
C LYS A 70 24.45 -8.72 -5.74
N LEU A 71 23.14 -8.82 -5.50
CA LEU A 71 22.11 -8.18 -6.32
C LEU A 71 22.33 -6.67 -6.52
N ALA A 72 22.63 -5.94 -5.44
CA ALA A 72 22.89 -4.49 -5.49
C ALA A 72 24.11 -4.12 -6.36
N ALA A 73 25.06 -5.05 -6.56
CA ALA A 73 26.27 -4.87 -7.35
C ALA A 73 26.19 -5.52 -8.74
N SER A 74 25.05 -6.12 -9.11
CA SER A 74 24.93 -6.81 -10.38
C SER A 74 25.10 -5.83 -11.55
N PRO A 75 25.96 -6.16 -12.54
CA PRO A 75 26.12 -5.35 -13.75
C PRO A 75 24.99 -5.57 -14.76
N LEU A 76 24.19 -6.62 -14.60
CA LEU A 76 23.07 -6.91 -15.49
C LEU A 76 21.87 -6.04 -15.12
N ILE A 77 21.39 -5.25 -16.09
CA ILE A 77 20.23 -4.37 -15.94
C ILE A 77 19.17 -4.74 -16.96
N ILE A 78 17.91 -4.82 -16.52
CA ILE A 78 16.74 -5.00 -17.38
C ILE A 78 15.73 -3.87 -17.22
N PHE A 79 14.82 -3.77 -18.18
CA PHE A 79 13.68 -2.87 -18.14
C PHE A 79 12.39 -3.68 -17.97
N LEU A 80 11.53 -3.27 -17.04
CA LEU A 80 10.23 -3.89 -16.80
C LEU A 80 9.10 -2.87 -16.98
N PRO A 81 7.99 -3.24 -17.64
CA PRO A 81 6.81 -2.40 -17.81
C PRO A 81 6.03 -2.28 -16.49
N VAL A 82 5.81 -1.04 -16.07
CA VAL A 82 5.05 -0.70 -14.87
C VAL A 82 3.58 -0.42 -15.26
N PRO A 83 2.59 -0.66 -14.36
CA PRO A 83 1.19 -0.46 -14.70
C PRO A 83 0.79 0.98 -15.05
N ASP A 84 1.63 1.97 -14.71
CA ASP A 84 1.44 3.37 -15.14
C ASP A 84 1.79 3.60 -16.63
N GLY A 85 2.45 2.63 -17.27
CA GLY A 85 2.89 2.67 -18.66
C GLY A 85 4.36 3.08 -18.86
N SER A 86 5.08 3.37 -17.78
CA SER A 86 6.52 3.62 -17.80
C SER A 86 7.33 2.31 -17.86
N LEU A 87 8.63 2.42 -18.15
CA LEU A 87 9.60 1.34 -18.00
C LEU A 87 10.53 1.69 -16.84
N GLN A 88 10.75 0.75 -15.93
CA GLN A 88 11.69 0.89 -14.81
C GLN A 88 12.87 -0.06 -14.96
N GLN A 89 14.04 0.43 -14.53
CA GLN A 89 15.30 -0.30 -14.55
C GLN A 89 15.51 -1.15 -13.29
N PHE A 90 15.97 -2.39 -13.49
CA PHE A 90 16.24 -3.33 -12.41
C PHE A 90 17.59 -4.01 -12.59
N ARG A 91 18.36 -4.12 -11.50
CA ARG A 91 19.48 -5.06 -11.42
C ARG A 91 18.96 -6.47 -11.25
N VAL A 92 19.66 -7.46 -11.82
CA VAL A 92 19.20 -8.85 -11.83
C VAL A 92 20.32 -9.82 -11.45
N VAL A 93 19.99 -10.83 -10.64
CA VAL A 93 20.82 -12.02 -10.44
C VAL A 93 19.96 -13.28 -10.59
N GLU A 94 20.57 -14.37 -11.07
CA GLU A 94 19.93 -15.69 -11.03
C GLU A 94 19.85 -16.16 -9.57
N SER A 95 18.64 -16.48 -9.12
CA SER A 95 18.32 -16.98 -7.79
C SER A 95 17.45 -18.23 -7.95
N PRO A 96 18.06 -19.41 -8.17
CA PRO A 96 17.33 -20.64 -8.41
C PRO A 96 16.44 -21.02 -7.22
N VAL A 97 15.21 -21.46 -7.51
CA VAL A 97 14.31 -22.16 -6.56
C VAL A 97 14.30 -23.67 -6.80
N MET A 98 15.16 -24.17 -7.69
CA MET A 98 15.38 -25.59 -7.92
C MET A 98 16.79 -25.97 -7.50
N ALA A 99 16.95 -27.14 -6.88
CA ALA A 99 18.26 -27.71 -6.63
C ALA A 99 19.06 -27.84 -7.93
N PRO A 100 20.40 -27.74 -7.90
CA PRO A 100 21.23 -27.73 -9.11
C PRO A 100 20.98 -28.90 -10.06
N GLU A 101 20.72 -30.09 -9.53
CA GLU A 101 20.44 -31.31 -10.29
C GLU A 101 19.09 -31.25 -11.01
N LEU A 102 18.07 -30.64 -10.39
CA LEU A 102 16.76 -30.43 -11.00
C LEU A 102 16.85 -29.34 -12.07
N ALA A 103 17.51 -28.22 -11.77
CA ALA A 103 17.73 -27.13 -12.73
C ALA A 103 18.51 -27.59 -13.97
N ALA A 104 19.46 -28.52 -13.81
CA ALA A 104 20.19 -29.11 -14.94
C ALA A 104 19.30 -29.97 -15.86
N GLN A 105 18.24 -30.57 -15.33
CA GLN A 105 17.25 -31.34 -16.12
C GLN A 105 16.27 -30.42 -16.87
N PHE A 106 15.98 -29.24 -16.33
CA PHE A 106 15.05 -28.25 -16.91
C PHE A 106 15.73 -26.89 -17.13
N PRO A 107 16.75 -26.80 -18.00
CA PRO A 107 17.56 -25.58 -18.15
C PRO A 107 16.81 -24.38 -18.75
N THR A 108 15.59 -24.59 -19.27
CA THR A 108 14.68 -23.58 -19.78
C THR A 108 13.87 -22.89 -18.68
N ILE A 109 13.85 -23.46 -17.46
CA ILE A 109 13.17 -22.91 -16.30
C ILE A 109 14.20 -22.20 -15.41
N LYS A 110 14.09 -20.87 -15.28
CA LYS A 110 15.01 -20.06 -14.47
C LYS A 110 14.27 -19.02 -13.63
N THR A 111 14.81 -18.73 -12.46
CA THR A 111 14.27 -17.77 -11.50
C THR A 111 15.32 -16.74 -11.11
N PHE A 112 14.89 -15.51 -10.80
CA PHE A 112 15.77 -14.36 -10.62
C PHE A 112 15.29 -13.46 -9.50
N ASN A 113 16.23 -12.84 -8.80
CA ASN A 113 15.97 -11.74 -7.88
C ASN A 113 16.26 -10.41 -8.58
N VAL A 114 15.44 -9.39 -8.32
CA VAL A 114 15.61 -8.04 -8.87
C VAL A 114 15.56 -6.94 -7.82
N LYS A 115 16.29 -5.85 -8.09
CA LYS A 115 16.32 -4.62 -7.28
C LYS A 115 16.20 -3.40 -8.20
N GLY A 116 15.26 -2.52 -7.89
CA GLY A 116 15.00 -1.31 -8.66
C GLY A 116 16.16 -0.33 -8.61
N ILE A 117 16.39 0.36 -9.73
CA ILE A 117 17.35 1.47 -9.87
C ILE A 117 16.61 2.79 -9.79
N ASP A 118 15.51 2.92 -10.53
CA ASP A 118 14.69 4.14 -10.58
C ASP A 118 13.84 4.29 -9.30
N ASP A 119 13.40 3.16 -8.73
CA ASP A 119 12.80 3.05 -7.40
C ASP A 119 13.66 2.15 -6.50
N PRO A 120 14.51 2.72 -5.63
CA PRO A 120 15.36 1.94 -4.73
C PRO A 120 14.61 1.11 -3.69
N GLN A 121 13.31 1.34 -3.49
CA GLN A 121 12.47 0.52 -2.61
C GLN A 121 11.78 -0.64 -3.35
N ALA A 122 11.94 -0.73 -4.67
CA ALA A 122 11.43 -1.85 -5.45
C ALA A 122 12.37 -3.05 -5.38
N SER A 123 11.83 -4.22 -5.07
CA SER A 123 12.51 -5.51 -5.18
C SER A 123 11.53 -6.58 -5.65
N GLY A 124 12.01 -7.69 -6.20
CA GLY A 124 11.09 -8.64 -6.81
C GLY A 124 11.70 -9.96 -7.23
N LYS A 125 10.81 -10.84 -7.69
CA LYS A 125 11.08 -12.18 -8.20
C LYS A 125 10.61 -12.24 -9.64
N LEU A 126 11.47 -12.73 -10.52
CA LEU A 126 11.14 -13.00 -11.92
C LEU A 126 11.35 -14.48 -12.22
N ASP A 127 10.63 -14.99 -13.19
CA ASP A 127 10.86 -16.32 -13.73
C ASP A 127 10.64 -16.38 -15.23
N TRP A 128 11.35 -17.31 -15.85
CA TRP A 128 11.14 -17.73 -17.22
C TRP A 128 10.89 -19.23 -17.22
N THR A 129 9.76 -19.67 -17.75
CA THR A 129 9.36 -21.09 -17.74
C THR A 129 8.86 -21.54 -19.12
N GLU A 130 8.31 -22.76 -19.21
CA GLU A 130 7.65 -23.23 -20.44
C GLU A 130 6.42 -22.38 -20.82
N PHE A 131 5.92 -21.53 -19.91
CA PHE A 131 4.81 -20.60 -20.15
C PHE A 131 5.24 -19.14 -20.35
N GLY A 132 6.55 -18.89 -20.50
CA GLY A 132 7.09 -17.55 -20.76
C GLY A 132 7.54 -16.85 -19.49
N PHE A 133 7.48 -15.51 -19.52
CA PHE A 133 7.99 -14.65 -18.47
C PHE A 133 6.93 -14.33 -17.40
N HIS A 134 7.30 -14.38 -16.12
CA HIS A 134 6.49 -13.82 -15.04
C HIS A 134 7.33 -12.89 -14.18
N GLY A 135 6.70 -11.85 -13.63
CA GLY A 135 7.33 -10.93 -12.71
C GLY A 135 6.42 -10.57 -11.55
N MET A 136 6.98 -10.58 -10.35
CA MET A 136 6.39 -10.02 -9.14
C MET A 136 7.35 -8.96 -8.60
N VAL A 137 6.92 -7.71 -8.57
CA VAL A 137 7.71 -6.60 -8.02
C VAL A 137 6.92 -5.96 -6.88
N ARG A 138 7.60 -5.81 -5.75
CA ARG A 138 7.06 -5.18 -4.54
C ARG A 138 7.70 -3.83 -4.37
N SER A 139 6.88 -2.80 -4.13
CA SER A 139 7.36 -1.44 -3.95
C SER A 139 6.48 -0.64 -3.00
N VAL A 140 7.14 0.02 -2.06
CA VAL A 140 6.55 0.91 -1.08
C VAL A 140 6.02 2.21 -1.73
N ASN A 141 6.68 2.70 -2.78
CA ASN A 141 6.33 3.97 -3.44
C ASN A 141 5.45 3.76 -4.68
N GLY A 142 5.74 2.70 -5.44
CA GLY A 142 5.08 2.38 -6.71
C GLY A 142 3.87 1.46 -6.57
N GLY A 143 3.72 0.77 -5.43
CA GLY A 143 2.75 -0.30 -5.21
C GLY A 143 3.22 -1.64 -5.79
N ASP A 144 2.76 -2.73 -5.19
CA ASP A 144 3.08 -4.09 -5.65
C ASP A 144 2.40 -4.36 -6.99
N PHE A 145 3.16 -4.87 -7.95
CA PHE A 145 2.68 -5.14 -9.31
C PHE A 145 3.22 -6.44 -9.88
N PHE A 146 2.46 -6.97 -10.84
CA PHE A 146 2.74 -8.22 -11.53
C PHE A 146 2.84 -8.01 -13.03
N ILE A 147 3.65 -8.84 -13.67
CA ILE A 147 3.73 -8.98 -15.13
C ILE A 147 3.48 -10.44 -15.45
N ASP A 148 2.37 -10.72 -16.12
CA ASP A 148 1.95 -12.09 -16.44
C ASP A 148 1.50 -12.21 -17.90
N PRO A 149 1.58 -13.41 -18.51
CA PRO A 149 1.02 -13.66 -19.83
C PRO A 149 -0.45 -13.22 -19.91
N TYR A 150 -0.82 -12.57 -21.02
CA TYR A 150 -2.17 -12.03 -21.23
C TYR A 150 -3.25 -13.13 -21.19
N CYS A 151 -2.93 -14.30 -21.76
CA CYS A 151 -3.73 -15.52 -21.70
C CYS A 151 -2.84 -16.77 -21.73
N ARG A 152 -3.39 -17.91 -21.30
CA ARG A 152 -2.71 -19.20 -21.31
C ARG A 152 -2.16 -19.54 -22.69
N ASN A 153 -1.01 -20.22 -22.71
CA ASN A 153 -0.36 -20.73 -23.92
C ASN A 153 0.04 -19.64 -24.94
N THR A 154 0.21 -18.40 -24.48
CA THR A 154 0.78 -17.31 -25.28
C THR A 154 2.02 -16.76 -24.57
N GLN A 155 3.09 -16.51 -25.33
CA GLN A 155 4.36 -16.01 -24.79
C GLN A 155 4.74 -14.63 -25.34
N ALA A 156 3.94 -14.08 -26.26
CA ALA A 156 4.22 -12.80 -26.93
C ALA A 156 3.53 -11.60 -26.27
N TYR A 157 2.46 -11.80 -25.50
CA TYR A 157 1.63 -10.72 -24.96
C TYR A 157 1.46 -10.85 -23.46
N TYR A 158 1.62 -9.75 -22.74
CA TYR A 158 1.60 -9.69 -21.28
C TYR A 158 0.70 -8.56 -20.78
N ILE A 159 0.26 -8.71 -19.54
CA ILE A 159 -0.37 -7.66 -18.75
C ILE A 159 0.56 -7.22 -17.63
N SER A 160 0.65 -5.92 -17.38
CA SER A 160 1.26 -5.33 -16.19
C SER A 160 0.18 -4.66 -15.35
N TYR A 161 0.04 -5.06 -14.09
CA TYR A 161 -1.07 -4.63 -13.24
C TYR A 161 -0.70 -4.55 -11.75
N TYR A 162 -1.35 -3.66 -11.02
CA TYR A 162 -1.22 -3.60 -9.56
C TYR A 162 -2.05 -4.68 -8.89
N THR A 163 -1.54 -5.26 -7.80
CA THR A 163 -2.28 -6.24 -6.99
C THR A 163 -3.65 -5.71 -6.55
N ALA A 164 -3.72 -4.43 -6.19
CA ALA A 164 -4.95 -3.76 -5.77
C ALA A 164 -6.06 -3.75 -6.85
N ASP A 165 -5.68 -3.88 -8.13
CA ASP A 165 -6.61 -3.94 -9.25
C ASP A 165 -7.03 -5.38 -9.59
N PHE A 166 -6.38 -6.41 -9.05
CA PHE A 166 -6.77 -7.80 -9.26
C PHE A 166 -7.64 -8.32 -8.11
N LYS A 167 -8.87 -8.72 -8.42
CA LYS A 167 -9.78 -9.32 -7.44
C LYS A 167 -9.96 -10.79 -7.75
N LYS A 168 -9.88 -11.62 -6.73
CA LYS A 168 -10.19 -13.04 -6.87
C LYS A 168 -11.66 -13.24 -7.23
N ASP A 169 -11.92 -14.18 -8.13
CA ASP A 169 -13.28 -14.56 -8.51
C ASP A 169 -13.94 -15.31 -7.35
N GLU A 170 -15.12 -14.84 -6.94
CA GLU A 170 -15.88 -15.45 -5.85
C GLU A 170 -16.20 -16.93 -6.13
N SER A 171 -16.34 -17.34 -7.41
CA SER A 171 -16.58 -18.75 -7.76
C SER A 171 -15.38 -19.67 -7.51
N ASN A 172 -14.17 -19.09 -7.40
CA ASN A 172 -12.92 -19.83 -7.23
C ASN A 172 -12.43 -19.80 -5.78
N MET A 173 -13.12 -19.08 -4.88
CA MET A 173 -12.80 -19.07 -3.46
C MET A 173 -13.26 -20.37 -2.82
N LEU A 174 -12.31 -21.13 -2.27
CA LEU A 174 -12.57 -22.30 -1.43
C LEU A 174 -12.39 -21.95 0.05
N PRO A 175 -13.11 -22.63 0.97
CA PRO A 175 -12.89 -22.46 2.39
C PRO A 175 -11.51 -22.99 2.80
N GLU A 176 -10.89 -22.31 3.74
CA GLU A 176 -9.68 -22.76 4.46
C GLU A 176 -10.07 -23.35 5.82
N SER A 177 -9.22 -24.22 6.35
CA SER A 177 -9.48 -24.95 7.60
C SER A 177 -8.41 -24.67 8.64
N ASP A 178 -8.81 -24.65 9.91
CA ASP A 178 -7.88 -24.52 11.04
C ASP A 178 -6.72 -25.50 10.94
N PRO A 179 -5.49 -25.03 11.23
CA PRO A 179 -4.33 -25.89 11.17
C PRO A 179 -4.44 -27.02 12.19
N ILE A 180 -3.94 -28.20 11.82
CA ILE A 180 -3.92 -29.34 12.72
C ILE A 180 -2.86 -29.08 13.80
N ASN A 181 -3.29 -29.01 15.06
CA ASN A 181 -2.40 -28.85 16.19
C ASN A 181 -1.63 -30.15 16.48
N ASN A 182 -0.36 -30.05 16.85
CA ASN A 182 0.41 -31.21 17.32
C ASN A 182 -0.21 -31.74 18.63
N SER A 183 -0.43 -33.04 18.77
CA SER A 183 -0.90 -33.67 20.01
C SER A 183 0.08 -33.52 21.19
N ASN A 184 1.32 -33.11 20.92
CA ASN A 184 2.33 -32.69 21.91
C ASN A 184 2.39 -31.17 22.13
N SER A 185 1.61 -30.37 21.41
CA SER A 185 1.33 -28.98 21.78
C SER A 185 0.29 -29.01 22.89
N THR A 186 0.72 -29.40 24.10
CA THR A 186 -0.03 -29.04 25.30
C THR A 186 -0.18 -27.54 25.27
N GLN A 187 -1.36 -27.07 24.87
CA GLN A 187 -1.92 -25.77 25.17
C GLN A 187 -0.86 -24.74 25.58
N LYS A 188 -0.29 -23.99 24.61
CA LYS A 188 0.09 -22.59 24.88
C LYS A 188 -1.17 -21.72 25.08
N ILE A 189 -2.21 -22.28 25.72
CA ILE A 189 -3.32 -21.52 26.27
C ILE A 189 -2.74 -20.88 27.54
N ASN A 190 -2.60 -19.56 27.53
CA ASN A 190 -2.25 -18.67 28.66
C ASN A 190 -0.82 -18.12 28.76
N ALA A 191 0.01 -18.15 27.71
CA ALA A 191 1.04 -17.12 27.61
C ALA A 191 0.50 -16.05 26.67
N ASP A 192 0.39 -14.80 27.11
CA ASP A 192 0.19 -13.65 26.24
C ASP A 192 1.23 -13.76 25.09
N VAL A 193 0.84 -14.25 23.91
CA VAL A 193 1.69 -14.25 22.71
C VAL A 193 2.13 -12.80 22.42
N ASN A 194 1.32 -11.84 22.88
CA ASN A 194 1.61 -10.40 23.02
C ASN A 194 2.88 -10.03 23.84
N THR A 195 3.63 -11.00 24.37
CA THR A 195 4.92 -10.80 25.08
C THR A 195 6.13 -11.35 24.34
N ILE A 196 5.94 -12.18 23.30
CA ILE A 196 7.03 -12.67 22.46
C ILE A 196 7.28 -11.62 21.40
N GLN A 197 8.36 -10.86 21.56
CA GLN A 197 8.90 -10.03 20.48
C GLN A 197 10.06 -10.80 19.87
N ALA A 198 9.93 -11.23 18.61
CA ALA A 198 10.99 -11.97 17.95
C ALA A 198 12.25 -11.13 17.77
N VAL A 199 13.38 -11.84 17.62
CA VAL A 199 14.66 -11.22 17.30
C VAL A 199 14.59 -10.51 15.95
N CYS A 200 15.38 -9.45 15.79
CA CYS A 200 15.55 -8.81 14.50
C CYS A 200 16.35 -9.73 13.57
N ILE A 201 15.93 -9.81 12.32
CA ILE A 201 16.48 -10.73 11.30
C ILE A 201 17.09 -9.95 10.14
N GLY A 202 17.72 -10.66 9.22
CA GLY A 202 18.30 -10.08 8.00
C GLY A 202 19.74 -10.49 7.81
N GLY A 203 20.50 -10.71 8.88
CA GLY A 203 21.93 -11.10 8.81
C GLY A 203 22.20 -12.50 8.26
N ASN A 204 21.21 -13.39 8.32
CA ASN A 204 21.30 -14.75 7.81
C ASN A 204 20.05 -15.11 7.02
N LEU A 205 20.24 -15.83 5.91
CA LEU A 205 19.19 -16.46 5.12
C LEU A 205 19.10 -17.95 5.49
N ARG A 206 17.89 -18.44 5.75
CA ARG A 206 17.62 -19.87 5.98
C ARG A 206 17.02 -20.51 4.76
N THR A 207 17.71 -21.51 4.22
CA THR A 207 17.25 -22.27 3.06
C THR A 207 16.74 -23.63 3.49
N TYR A 208 15.51 -23.97 3.05
CA TYR A 208 14.87 -25.26 3.29
C TYR A 208 14.66 -26.00 1.98
N SER A 209 14.93 -27.30 2.00
CA SER A 209 14.67 -28.21 0.90
C SER A 209 13.17 -28.51 0.84
N LEU A 210 12.50 -28.04 -0.20
CA LEU A 210 11.05 -28.17 -0.39
C LEU A 210 10.75 -29.33 -1.35
N ALA A 211 9.77 -30.17 -1.01
CA ALA A 211 9.16 -31.12 -1.95
C ALA A 211 7.71 -30.74 -2.21
N VAL A 212 7.31 -30.50 -3.46
CA VAL A 212 5.94 -30.14 -3.83
C VAL A 212 5.31 -31.24 -4.66
N ALA A 213 4.49 -32.07 -4.03
CA ALA A 213 3.65 -32.98 -4.79
C ALA A 213 2.48 -32.25 -5.45
N CYS A 214 1.92 -32.82 -6.52
CA CYS A 214 0.68 -32.32 -7.08
C CYS A 214 -0.23 -33.43 -7.56
N THR A 215 -1.55 -33.26 -7.45
CA THR A 215 -2.50 -34.16 -8.09
C THR A 215 -2.47 -33.98 -9.62
N GLY A 216 -2.90 -35.01 -10.36
CA GLY A 216 -3.01 -34.93 -11.80
C GLY A 216 -4.08 -33.92 -12.25
N GLU A 217 -5.12 -33.70 -11.44
CA GLU A 217 -6.08 -32.61 -11.65
C GLU A 217 -5.43 -31.24 -11.55
N TYR A 218 -4.56 -31.03 -10.55
CA TYR A 218 -3.81 -29.78 -10.43
C TYR A 218 -2.97 -29.55 -11.69
N ALA A 219 -2.25 -30.56 -12.16
CA ALA A 219 -1.43 -30.43 -13.36
C ALA A 219 -2.24 -29.94 -14.56
N VAL A 220 -3.43 -30.50 -14.79
CA VAL A 220 -4.33 -30.09 -15.88
C VAL A 220 -4.84 -28.66 -15.65
N ALA A 221 -5.30 -28.33 -14.44
CA ALA A 221 -5.88 -27.03 -14.13
C ALA A 221 -4.83 -25.90 -14.14
N ALA A 222 -3.66 -26.11 -13.54
CA ALA A 222 -2.58 -25.14 -13.44
C ALA A 222 -1.97 -24.82 -14.81
N THR A 223 -1.87 -25.82 -15.70
CA THR A 223 -1.32 -25.64 -17.05
C THR A 223 -2.39 -25.21 -18.07
N GLY A 224 -3.65 -25.57 -17.85
CA GLY A 224 -4.74 -25.43 -18.81
C GLY A 224 -4.60 -26.38 -20.02
N LEU A 225 -3.87 -27.48 -19.85
CA LEU A 225 -3.62 -28.49 -20.87
C LEU A 225 -4.27 -29.81 -20.47
N GLY A 226 -4.94 -30.48 -21.40
CA GLY A 226 -5.57 -31.78 -21.12
C GLY A 226 -4.59 -32.94 -20.88
N SER A 227 -3.31 -32.77 -21.23
CA SER A 227 -2.25 -33.76 -20.99
C SER A 227 -0.91 -33.05 -20.83
N PRO A 228 -0.66 -32.45 -19.67
CA PRO A 228 0.58 -31.71 -19.42
C PRO A 228 1.78 -32.65 -19.28
N SER A 229 2.95 -32.15 -19.68
CA SER A 229 4.23 -32.80 -19.37
C SER A 229 4.73 -32.40 -17.97
N VAL A 230 5.68 -33.17 -17.43
CA VAL A 230 6.32 -32.85 -16.15
C VAL A 230 6.97 -31.45 -16.18
N ALA A 231 7.62 -31.07 -17.28
CA ALA A 231 8.25 -29.74 -17.43
C ALA A 231 7.22 -28.60 -17.34
N GLN A 232 6.05 -28.80 -17.95
CA GLN A 232 4.96 -27.82 -17.92
C GLN A 232 4.33 -27.72 -16.53
N THR A 233 4.06 -28.84 -15.88
CA THR A 233 3.53 -28.81 -14.50
C THR A 233 4.54 -28.21 -13.52
N LEU A 234 5.82 -28.59 -13.65
CA LEU A 234 6.91 -28.03 -12.84
C LEU A 234 7.06 -26.51 -13.07
N SER A 235 6.82 -26.02 -14.28
CA SER A 235 6.83 -24.57 -14.58
C SER A 235 5.85 -23.80 -13.70
N CYS A 236 4.62 -24.30 -13.54
CA CYS A 236 3.62 -23.67 -12.67
C CYS A 236 4.03 -23.73 -11.19
N ILE A 237 4.54 -24.87 -10.73
CA ILE A 237 5.04 -25.04 -9.35
C ILE A 237 6.19 -24.05 -9.08
N VAL A 238 7.13 -23.91 -10.01
CA VAL A 238 8.27 -22.99 -9.89
C VAL A 238 7.80 -21.54 -9.81
N THR A 239 6.85 -21.10 -10.64
CA THR A 239 6.32 -19.74 -10.57
C THR A 239 5.67 -19.47 -9.20
N THR A 240 4.86 -20.40 -8.68
CA THR A 240 4.26 -20.29 -7.33
C THR A 240 5.32 -20.22 -6.24
N VAL A 241 6.28 -21.16 -6.21
CA VAL A 241 7.36 -21.18 -5.19
C VAL A 241 8.20 -19.89 -5.25
N ASN A 242 8.52 -19.42 -6.46
CA ASN A 242 9.28 -18.18 -6.66
C ASN A 242 8.56 -16.95 -6.10
N ARG A 243 7.23 -16.89 -6.22
CA ARG A 243 6.40 -15.82 -5.63
C ARG A 243 6.33 -15.92 -4.11
N VAL A 244 6.14 -17.12 -3.56
CA VAL A 244 6.18 -17.36 -2.11
C VAL A 244 7.53 -16.93 -1.54
N ASP A 245 8.64 -17.31 -2.17
CA ASP A 245 9.98 -16.88 -1.78
C ASP A 245 10.12 -15.35 -1.78
N GLY A 246 9.48 -14.63 -2.70
CA GLY A 246 9.53 -13.17 -2.73
C GLY A 246 8.87 -12.50 -1.52
N VAL A 247 7.99 -13.21 -0.81
CA VAL A 247 7.47 -12.79 0.50
C VAL A 247 8.42 -13.26 1.59
N TYR A 248 8.72 -14.56 1.65
CA TYR A 248 9.43 -15.20 2.75
C TYR A 248 10.88 -14.70 2.90
N GLU A 249 11.56 -14.43 1.78
CA GLU A 249 12.93 -13.89 1.82
C GLU A 249 12.96 -12.47 2.39
N THR A 250 11.91 -11.67 2.14
CA THR A 250 11.84 -10.26 2.58
C THR A 250 11.28 -10.08 3.98
N GLU A 251 10.36 -10.96 4.41
CA GLU A 251 9.64 -10.82 5.69
C GLU A 251 10.26 -11.65 6.82
N VAL A 252 10.75 -12.85 6.52
CA VAL A 252 11.21 -13.81 7.54
C VAL A 252 12.58 -14.42 7.24
N ALA A 253 13.28 -13.91 6.21
CA ALA A 253 14.59 -14.37 5.76
C ALA A 253 14.66 -15.91 5.55
N VAL A 254 13.62 -16.44 4.90
CA VAL A 254 13.48 -17.85 4.51
C VAL A 254 13.47 -17.97 2.99
N LYS A 255 14.15 -18.99 2.46
CA LYS A 255 14.15 -19.38 1.05
C LYS A 255 13.80 -20.86 0.91
N LEU A 256 12.96 -21.20 -0.05
CA LEU A 256 12.53 -22.57 -0.35
C LEU A 256 13.16 -23.03 -1.67
N VAL A 257 13.77 -24.22 -1.65
CA VAL A 257 14.43 -24.78 -2.85
C VAL A 257 13.90 -26.18 -3.12
N LEU A 258 13.28 -26.37 -4.28
CA LEU A 258 12.77 -27.65 -4.74
C LEU A 258 13.88 -28.69 -4.80
N VAL A 259 13.62 -29.88 -4.25
CA VAL A 259 14.60 -30.97 -4.14
C VAL A 259 15.06 -31.50 -5.49
N ALA A 260 16.26 -32.07 -5.53
CA ALA A 260 16.85 -32.65 -6.76
C ALA A 260 15.95 -33.69 -7.46
N THR A 261 15.13 -34.40 -6.68
CA THR A 261 14.25 -35.50 -7.14
C THR A 261 12.79 -35.09 -7.29
N GLU A 262 12.48 -33.79 -7.32
CA GLU A 262 11.11 -33.24 -7.32
C GLU A 262 10.17 -33.90 -8.33
N THR A 263 10.66 -34.25 -9.52
CA THR A 263 9.86 -34.88 -10.57
C THR A 263 9.20 -36.20 -10.16
N SER A 264 9.66 -36.86 -9.09
CA SER A 264 9.04 -38.10 -8.60
C SER A 264 7.69 -37.88 -7.90
N VAL A 265 7.33 -36.63 -7.58
CA VAL A 265 6.05 -36.26 -6.97
C VAL A 265 5.21 -35.30 -7.84
N VAL A 266 5.68 -35.00 -9.07
CA VAL A 266 4.94 -34.23 -10.06
C VAL A 266 4.09 -35.16 -10.93
N PHE A 267 2.84 -35.38 -10.53
CA PHE A 267 1.91 -36.25 -11.25
C PHE A 267 1.10 -35.45 -12.28
N THR A 268 1.01 -35.95 -13.52
CA THR A 268 0.43 -35.19 -14.65
C THR A 268 -0.92 -35.73 -15.15
N SER A 269 -1.46 -36.76 -14.51
CA SER A 269 -2.71 -37.41 -14.93
C SER A 269 -3.47 -37.96 -13.72
N ALA A 270 -4.72 -37.51 -13.59
CA ALA A 270 -5.63 -37.89 -12.49
C ALA A 270 -5.87 -39.41 -12.41
N GLY A 271 -5.82 -40.11 -13.56
CA GLY A 271 -6.06 -41.56 -13.59
C GLY A 271 -4.90 -42.40 -13.06
N SER A 272 -3.76 -41.78 -12.73
CA SER A 272 -2.51 -42.49 -12.41
C SER A 272 -1.75 -41.89 -11.22
N ASP A 273 -2.22 -40.79 -10.64
CA ASP A 273 -1.62 -40.25 -9.43
C ASP A 273 -2.01 -41.09 -8.20
N PRO A 274 -1.25 -41.01 -7.10
CA PRO A 274 -1.49 -41.81 -5.91
C PRO A 274 -2.52 -41.20 -4.93
N PHE A 275 -3.22 -40.12 -5.31
CA PHE A 275 -4.07 -39.35 -4.41
C PHE A 275 -5.56 -39.66 -4.64
N ASN A 276 -6.28 -39.95 -3.56
CA ASN A 276 -7.74 -40.05 -3.58
C ASN A 276 -8.40 -38.82 -2.93
N GLY A 277 -7.60 -37.97 -2.29
CA GLY A 277 -8.03 -36.82 -1.52
C GLY A 277 -8.15 -35.50 -2.29
N ASN A 278 -8.09 -35.45 -3.62
CA ASN A 278 -8.05 -34.19 -4.39
C ASN A 278 -9.13 -33.15 -3.97
N ASN A 279 -10.31 -33.61 -3.53
CA ASN A 279 -11.40 -32.74 -3.04
C ASN A 279 -11.70 -32.89 -1.52
N ASN A 280 -10.81 -33.52 -0.75
CA ASN A 280 -10.98 -33.77 0.68
C ASN A 280 -9.66 -33.50 1.43
N ALA A 281 -9.59 -32.33 2.07
CA ALA A 281 -8.42 -31.87 2.80
C ALA A 281 -7.94 -32.86 3.88
N SER A 282 -8.87 -33.40 4.68
CA SER A 282 -8.55 -34.36 5.75
C SER A 282 -7.94 -35.66 5.23
N THR A 283 -8.23 -36.04 3.98
CA THR A 283 -7.60 -37.20 3.33
C THR A 283 -6.26 -36.80 2.71
N LEU A 284 -6.24 -35.73 1.91
CA LEU A 284 -5.07 -35.33 1.13
C LEU A 284 -3.87 -34.97 2.01
N ILE A 285 -4.07 -34.36 3.18
CA ILE A 285 -2.95 -34.02 4.08
C ILE A 285 -2.17 -35.25 4.56
N ASN A 286 -2.86 -36.38 4.79
CA ASN A 286 -2.22 -37.63 5.19
C ASN A 286 -1.57 -38.34 4.00
N GLU A 287 -2.22 -38.28 2.83
CA GLU A 287 -1.66 -38.81 1.58
C GLU A 287 -0.39 -38.02 1.19
N SER A 288 -0.37 -36.70 1.36
CA SER A 288 0.78 -35.81 1.12
C SER A 288 2.03 -36.33 1.83
N GLN A 289 1.94 -36.53 3.15
CA GLN A 289 3.05 -37.07 3.94
C GLN A 289 3.51 -38.43 3.42
N THR A 290 2.56 -39.34 3.17
CA THR A 290 2.86 -40.72 2.75
C THR A 290 3.52 -40.78 1.38
N VAL A 291 3.01 -40.01 0.41
CA VAL A 291 3.48 -40.02 -0.98
C VAL A 291 4.84 -39.35 -1.10
N ILE A 292 5.05 -38.21 -0.44
CA ILE A 292 6.35 -37.52 -0.45
C ILE A 292 7.41 -38.38 0.23
N ASP A 293 7.12 -38.99 1.39
CA ASP A 293 8.07 -39.89 2.05
C ASP A 293 8.45 -41.11 1.19
N ALA A 294 7.48 -41.70 0.49
CA ALA A 294 7.73 -42.88 -0.33
C ALA A 294 8.57 -42.59 -1.58
N ASN A 295 8.40 -41.41 -2.19
CA ASN A 295 9.01 -41.09 -3.49
C ASN A 295 10.27 -40.20 -3.39
N ILE A 296 10.36 -39.34 -2.38
CA ILE A 296 11.51 -38.46 -2.15
C ILE A 296 12.40 -39.02 -1.04
N GLY A 297 11.78 -39.60 0.00
CA GLY A 297 12.47 -40.09 1.19
C GLY A 297 12.61 -39.01 2.26
N ASN A 298 12.22 -39.33 3.50
CA ASN A 298 12.19 -38.39 4.63
C ASN A 298 13.52 -37.66 4.88
N ALA A 299 14.68 -38.21 4.52
CA ALA A 299 15.97 -37.54 4.73
C ALA A 299 16.29 -36.44 3.70
N ASN A 300 15.55 -36.38 2.59
CA ASN A 300 15.91 -35.59 1.41
C ASN A 300 15.11 -34.29 1.26
N TYR A 301 14.24 -33.97 2.21
CA TYR A 301 13.46 -32.73 2.21
C TYR A 301 13.24 -32.25 3.65
N ASP A 302 12.99 -30.96 3.81
CA ASP A 302 12.82 -30.27 5.10
C ASP A 302 11.36 -29.87 5.35
N ILE A 303 10.65 -29.58 4.27
CA ILE A 303 9.23 -29.25 4.19
C ILE A 303 8.65 -29.91 2.94
N GLY A 304 7.47 -30.48 3.05
CA GLY A 304 6.70 -31.02 1.94
C GLY A 304 5.32 -30.40 1.88
N HIS A 305 4.76 -30.28 0.68
CA HIS A 305 3.45 -29.69 0.45
C HIS A 305 2.79 -30.35 -0.77
N THR A 306 1.46 -30.45 -0.81
CA THR A 306 0.73 -31.00 -1.97
C THR A 306 -0.26 -30.00 -2.56
N PHE A 307 -0.20 -29.79 -3.88
CA PHE A 307 -1.16 -28.99 -4.63
C PHE A 307 -2.28 -29.82 -5.26
N SER A 308 -3.51 -29.32 -5.20
CA SER A 308 -4.73 -29.97 -5.72
C SER A 308 -5.67 -28.95 -6.37
N THR A 309 -6.81 -29.41 -6.91
CA THR A 309 -7.88 -28.51 -7.40
C THR A 309 -9.02 -28.29 -6.40
N GLY A 310 -8.97 -28.93 -5.23
CA GLY A 310 -10.06 -28.93 -4.28
C GLY A 310 -9.58 -29.15 -2.84
N GLY A 311 -10.52 -29.09 -1.90
CA GLY A 311 -10.21 -29.20 -0.47
C GLY A 311 -9.79 -27.89 0.21
N GLY A 312 -9.48 -26.84 -0.56
CA GLY A 312 -9.03 -25.55 0.00
C GLY A 312 -7.63 -25.68 0.60
N GLY A 313 -7.39 -25.02 1.73
CA GLY A 313 -6.13 -25.07 2.46
C GLY A 313 -6.23 -25.84 3.78
N LEU A 314 -5.18 -26.61 4.11
CA LEU A 314 -4.98 -27.24 5.41
C LEU A 314 -3.51 -27.61 5.63
N ALA A 315 -2.98 -27.24 6.79
CA ALA A 315 -1.62 -27.60 7.18
C ALA A 315 -1.51 -28.03 8.64
N GLN A 316 -0.50 -28.85 8.93
CA GLN A 316 -0.06 -29.13 10.28
C GLN A 316 0.74 -27.93 10.81
N LEU A 317 0.34 -27.40 11.96
CA LEU A 317 1.02 -26.25 12.58
C LEU A 317 2.46 -26.63 13.00
N GLY A 318 3.43 -25.81 12.59
CA GLY A 318 4.82 -25.88 13.04
C GLY A 318 5.51 -27.21 12.70
N CYS A 319 5.26 -27.77 11.53
CA CYS A 319 5.69 -29.13 11.17
C CYS A 319 7.03 -29.21 10.43
N VAL A 320 7.59 -28.08 9.95
CA VAL A 320 8.88 -28.08 9.25
C VAL A 320 9.98 -28.73 10.11
N CYS A 321 10.87 -29.49 9.46
CA CYS A 321 11.89 -30.34 10.08
C CYS A 321 11.37 -31.52 10.93
N GLN A 322 10.06 -31.74 11.08
CA GLN A 322 9.52 -32.83 11.91
C GLN A 322 9.28 -34.10 11.08
N THR A 323 10.09 -35.14 11.33
CA THR A 323 9.92 -36.44 10.67
C THR A 323 8.51 -37.01 10.86
N GLY A 324 7.89 -37.43 9.77
CA GLY A 324 6.53 -37.98 9.75
C GLY A 324 5.41 -36.94 9.76
N ASN A 325 5.71 -35.64 9.84
CA ASN A 325 4.71 -34.56 9.76
C ASN A 325 5.11 -33.40 8.83
N LYS A 326 6.39 -33.28 8.45
CA LYS A 326 6.92 -32.14 7.68
C LYS A 326 6.40 -32.01 6.26
N ALA A 327 5.68 -33.01 5.75
CA ALA A 327 4.95 -32.98 4.48
C ALA A 327 3.43 -32.83 4.64
N SER A 328 2.94 -32.60 5.87
CA SER A 328 1.52 -32.38 6.16
C SER A 328 1.10 -30.93 5.90
N GLY A 329 1.08 -30.54 4.62
CA GLY A 329 0.56 -29.25 4.15
C GLY A 329 -0.04 -29.41 2.76
N ILE A 330 -1.19 -28.80 2.53
CA ILE A 330 -1.90 -28.89 1.24
C ILE A 330 -2.51 -27.55 0.85
N THR A 331 -2.60 -27.31 -0.46
CA THR A 331 -3.29 -26.16 -1.04
C THR A 331 -4.07 -26.56 -2.28
N GLY A 332 -5.37 -26.29 -2.30
CA GLY A 332 -6.27 -26.64 -3.38
C GLY A 332 -7.08 -25.46 -3.90
N SER A 333 -7.14 -25.31 -5.22
CA SER A 333 -8.00 -24.32 -5.90
C SER A 333 -8.47 -24.82 -7.26
N PRO A 334 -9.74 -24.61 -7.66
CA PRO A 334 -10.21 -24.95 -9.01
C PRO A 334 -9.50 -24.14 -10.10
N SER A 335 -8.92 -22.99 -9.74
CA SER A 335 -8.12 -22.13 -10.59
C SER A 335 -6.81 -21.80 -9.87
N PRO A 336 -5.83 -22.72 -9.85
CA PRO A 336 -4.60 -22.57 -9.08
C PRO A 336 -3.60 -21.72 -9.85
N ALA A 337 -3.88 -20.42 -9.95
CA ALA A 337 -3.06 -19.48 -10.69
C ALA A 337 -3.20 -18.05 -10.17
N GLY A 338 -2.12 -17.27 -10.31
CA GLY A 338 -2.12 -15.86 -9.98
C GLY A 338 -1.92 -15.57 -8.48
N ASP A 339 -1.69 -14.29 -8.19
CA ASP A 339 -1.39 -13.80 -6.84
C ASP A 339 -2.40 -14.23 -5.75
N PRO A 340 -3.73 -14.23 -5.97
CA PRO A 340 -4.65 -14.73 -4.96
C PRO A 340 -4.47 -16.20 -4.61
N TYR A 341 -3.99 -17.05 -5.54
CA TYR A 341 -3.65 -18.43 -5.21
C TYR A 341 -2.34 -18.50 -4.44
N ASP A 342 -1.30 -17.82 -4.94
CA ASP A 342 0.05 -17.90 -4.37
C ASP A 342 0.14 -17.27 -2.98
N ILE A 343 -0.59 -16.17 -2.72
CA ILE A 343 -0.55 -15.43 -1.46
C ILE A 343 -1.66 -15.85 -0.50
N ASP A 344 -2.94 -15.80 -0.91
CA ASP A 344 -4.04 -16.07 0.02
C ASP A 344 -4.07 -17.55 0.46
N TYR A 345 -3.57 -18.49 -0.36
CA TYR A 345 -3.58 -19.91 -0.02
C TYR A 345 -2.17 -20.49 0.19
N VAL A 346 -1.30 -20.47 -0.82
CA VAL A 346 -0.02 -21.21 -0.70
C VAL A 346 0.89 -20.61 0.38
N ALA A 347 1.08 -19.28 0.37
CA ALA A 347 1.88 -18.61 1.40
C ALA A 347 1.25 -18.72 2.81
N HIS A 348 -0.09 -18.76 2.89
CA HIS A 348 -0.84 -18.96 4.14
C HIS A 348 -0.57 -20.35 4.74
N GLU A 349 -0.75 -21.41 3.95
CA GLU A 349 -0.60 -22.78 4.42
C GLU A 349 0.85 -23.13 4.73
N ILE A 350 1.81 -22.63 3.94
CA ILE A 350 3.23 -22.71 4.30
C ILE A 350 3.49 -21.93 5.61
N GLY A 351 2.77 -20.83 5.86
CA GLY A 351 2.89 -20.04 7.09
C GLY A 351 2.51 -20.85 8.32
N HIS A 352 1.46 -21.67 8.23
CA HIS A 352 1.11 -22.66 9.25
C HIS A 352 2.21 -23.71 9.43
N GLN A 353 2.80 -24.26 8.36
CA GLN A 353 3.90 -25.20 8.49
C GLN A 353 5.10 -24.59 9.23
N PHE A 354 5.27 -23.26 9.13
CA PHE A 354 6.23 -22.45 9.89
C PHE A 354 5.74 -21.92 11.25
N ASP A 355 4.65 -22.48 11.80
CA ASP A 355 4.10 -22.20 13.15
C ASP A 355 3.28 -20.89 13.28
N GLY A 356 2.93 -20.23 12.17
CA GLY A 356 2.04 -19.06 12.19
C GLY A 356 0.59 -19.44 12.48
N ASN A 357 -0.05 -18.78 13.44
CA ASN A 357 -1.48 -18.95 13.72
C ASN A 357 -2.34 -17.90 13.00
N HIS A 358 -3.64 -18.20 12.89
CA HIS A 358 -4.63 -17.26 12.36
C HIS A 358 -4.68 -15.94 13.14
N THR A 359 -4.79 -14.82 12.43
CA THR A 359 -4.79 -13.47 13.02
C THR A 359 -6.16 -12.81 13.13
N PHE A 360 -7.19 -13.35 12.48
CA PHE A 360 -8.52 -12.75 12.41
C PHE A 360 -9.38 -13.06 13.63
N ARG A 361 -10.46 -12.27 13.80
CA ARG A 361 -11.42 -12.46 14.91
C ARG A 361 -12.87 -12.69 14.50
N ALA A 362 -13.22 -12.49 13.22
CA ALA A 362 -14.60 -12.62 12.74
C ALA A 362 -15.16 -14.03 12.95
N THR A 363 -16.48 -14.15 13.03
CA THR A 363 -17.19 -15.44 13.27
C THR A 363 -18.18 -15.78 12.15
N SER A 364 -17.99 -15.23 10.95
CA SER A 364 -18.88 -15.41 9.80
C SER A 364 -18.11 -15.95 8.59
N GLY A 365 -18.82 -16.61 7.66
CA GLY A 365 -18.19 -17.26 6.51
C GLY A 365 -17.17 -18.31 6.93
N SER A 366 -16.05 -18.40 6.22
CA SER A 366 -14.95 -19.32 6.51
C SER A 366 -14.24 -19.03 7.83
N CYS A 367 -14.37 -17.82 8.40
CA CYS A 367 -13.79 -17.53 9.71
C CYS A 367 -14.49 -18.30 10.85
N ASN A 368 -15.73 -18.76 10.67
CA ASN A 368 -16.48 -19.38 11.76
C ASN A 368 -15.89 -20.73 12.19
N GLY A 369 -15.34 -20.79 13.41
CA GLY A 369 -14.72 -21.99 13.96
C GLY A 369 -13.24 -22.14 13.62
N ASN A 370 -12.65 -21.14 12.96
CA ASN A 370 -11.23 -21.14 12.58
C ASN A 370 -10.40 -20.04 13.28
N GLN A 371 -10.88 -19.47 14.39
CA GLN A 371 -10.14 -18.43 15.10
C GLN A 371 -9.12 -19.02 16.07
N ASN A 372 -8.00 -18.32 16.24
CA ASN A 372 -7.08 -18.57 17.35
C ASN A 372 -7.23 -17.50 18.45
N PRO A 373 -7.67 -17.86 19.69
CA PRO A 373 -7.84 -16.91 20.80
C PRO A 373 -6.59 -16.14 21.21
N GLY A 374 -5.40 -16.70 21.01
CA GLY A 374 -4.13 -16.07 21.38
C GLY A 374 -3.68 -15.00 20.39
N THR A 375 -4.04 -15.16 19.10
CA THR A 375 -3.46 -14.37 18.00
C THR A 375 -4.49 -13.59 17.18
N MET A 376 -5.76 -13.52 17.60
CA MET A 376 -6.83 -12.74 16.95
C MET A 376 -6.65 -11.20 17.04
N VAL A 377 -5.58 -10.67 16.45
CA VAL A 377 -5.13 -9.28 16.51
C VAL A 377 -5.56 -8.42 15.33
N GLU A 378 -6.26 -8.99 14.33
CA GLU A 378 -6.86 -8.24 13.25
C GLU A 378 -8.40 -8.18 13.37
N PRO A 379 -9.01 -7.00 13.15
CA PRO A 379 -10.46 -6.85 13.15
C PRO A 379 -11.08 -7.49 11.90
N GLY A 380 -12.30 -8.04 12.06
CA GLY A 380 -13.03 -8.65 10.94
C GLY A 380 -12.32 -9.90 10.42
N SER A 381 -12.29 -10.06 9.10
CA SER A 381 -11.55 -11.11 8.39
C SER A 381 -10.04 -11.00 8.52
N GLY A 382 -9.53 -9.83 8.92
CA GLY A 382 -8.13 -9.44 8.74
C GLY A 382 -7.71 -9.41 7.27
N ILE A 383 -6.48 -8.92 7.04
CA ILE A 383 -5.94 -8.72 5.70
C ILE A 383 -4.51 -9.27 5.54
N THR A 384 -3.75 -9.53 6.60
CA THR A 384 -2.39 -10.10 6.42
C THR A 384 -2.43 -11.58 5.99
N ILE A 385 -1.28 -12.15 5.63
CA ILE A 385 -1.20 -13.51 5.07
C ILE A 385 -1.89 -14.55 5.95
N MET A 386 -1.74 -14.49 7.28
CA MET A 386 -2.38 -15.46 8.20
C MET A 386 -3.83 -15.09 8.56
N ALA A 387 -4.44 -14.15 7.84
CA ALA A 387 -5.84 -13.78 7.97
C ALA A 387 -6.67 -14.44 6.86
N TYR A 388 -8.00 -14.27 6.90
CA TYR A 388 -8.94 -14.85 5.93
C TYR A 388 -9.56 -13.77 5.05
N ALA A 389 -8.71 -12.95 4.43
CA ALA A 389 -9.13 -11.79 3.66
C ALA A 389 -10.14 -12.17 2.57
N GLY A 390 -11.36 -11.64 2.65
CA GLY A 390 -12.39 -11.81 1.62
C GLY A 390 -13.27 -13.07 1.74
N ILE A 391 -13.04 -13.99 2.68
CA ILE A 391 -13.82 -15.24 2.79
C ILE A 391 -14.71 -15.34 4.04
N CYS A 392 -14.89 -14.23 4.78
CA CYS A 392 -15.66 -14.17 6.04
C CYS A 392 -16.98 -13.39 5.93
N GLY A 393 -17.49 -13.16 4.72
CA GLY A 393 -18.81 -12.56 4.47
C GLY A 393 -18.92 -11.10 4.93
N VAL A 394 -19.91 -10.78 5.77
CA VAL A 394 -20.18 -9.39 6.21
C VAL A 394 -19.06 -8.76 7.04
N ASN A 395 -18.13 -9.57 7.54
CA ASN A 395 -16.96 -9.11 8.29
C ASN A 395 -15.71 -8.96 7.42
N ASN A 396 -15.82 -9.07 6.09
CA ASN A 396 -14.70 -8.85 5.17
C ASN A 396 -14.25 -7.39 5.18
N ASP A 397 -13.01 -7.14 5.58
CA ASP A 397 -12.38 -5.82 5.55
C ASP A 397 -11.61 -5.57 4.24
N SER A 398 -11.28 -6.64 3.51
CA SER A 398 -10.59 -6.66 2.23
C SER A 398 -11.11 -7.79 1.34
N THR A 399 -10.78 -7.76 0.05
CA THR A 399 -11.07 -8.85 -0.87
C THR A 399 -9.95 -9.86 -0.99
N ASN A 400 -8.69 -9.43 -0.88
CA ASN A 400 -7.52 -10.32 -0.86
C ASN A 400 -6.55 -9.86 0.23
N SER A 401 -5.60 -10.73 0.54
CA SER A 401 -4.55 -10.44 1.51
C SER A 401 -3.54 -9.45 0.95
N ILE A 402 -2.80 -8.84 1.86
CA ILE A 402 -1.56 -8.12 1.57
C ILE A 402 -0.38 -9.04 1.86
N ALA A 403 0.61 -9.04 0.97
CA ALA A 403 1.69 -10.02 0.93
C ALA A 403 2.77 -9.79 2.00
N TYR A 404 2.37 -9.69 3.27
CA TYR A 404 3.27 -9.66 4.42
C TYR A 404 2.61 -10.30 5.65
N PHE A 405 3.43 -10.65 6.64
CA PHE A 405 2.96 -11.22 7.90
C PHE A 405 2.63 -10.13 8.92
N HIS A 406 1.49 -10.24 9.59
CA HIS A 406 1.22 -9.42 10.77
C HIS A 406 2.35 -9.57 11.77
N ALA A 407 2.64 -8.51 12.52
CA ALA A 407 3.52 -8.50 13.68
C ALA A 407 3.54 -9.84 14.47
N ILE A 408 2.37 -10.29 14.93
CA ILE A 408 2.28 -11.52 15.73
C ILE A 408 2.68 -12.78 14.94
N SER A 409 2.25 -12.92 13.68
CA SER A 409 2.66 -14.05 12.83
C SER A 409 4.16 -14.03 12.54
N TYR A 410 4.75 -12.84 12.33
CA TYR A 410 6.19 -12.68 12.23
C TYR A 410 6.89 -13.21 13.50
N ASP A 411 6.37 -12.89 14.70
CA ASP A 411 7.00 -13.36 15.93
C ASP A 411 6.97 -14.89 16.06
N GLU A 412 5.85 -15.52 15.71
CA GLU A 412 5.69 -16.97 15.74
C GLU A 412 6.65 -17.65 14.76
N ILE A 413 6.61 -17.24 13.49
CA ILE A 413 7.45 -17.82 12.43
C ILE A 413 8.94 -17.61 12.73
N VAL A 414 9.34 -16.42 13.17
CA VAL A 414 10.74 -16.13 13.48
C VAL A 414 11.17 -16.88 14.74
N ALA A 415 10.35 -16.97 15.78
CA ALA A 415 10.69 -17.78 16.95
C ALA A 415 10.88 -19.26 16.57
N PHE A 416 10.01 -19.80 15.73
CA PHE A 416 10.06 -21.18 15.25
C PHE A 416 11.30 -21.48 14.41
N THR A 417 11.63 -20.60 13.46
CA THR A 417 12.79 -20.76 12.56
C THR A 417 14.12 -20.45 13.22
N GLN A 418 14.16 -19.57 14.24
CA GLN A 418 15.40 -19.16 14.91
C GLN A 418 15.73 -20.03 16.12
N THR A 419 14.72 -20.40 16.91
CA THR A 419 14.91 -21.06 18.22
C THR A 419 14.07 -22.31 18.42
N GLY A 420 13.03 -22.51 17.60
CA GLY A 420 12.15 -23.66 17.64
C GLY A 420 12.65 -24.85 16.80
N THR A 421 11.74 -25.81 16.55
CA THR A 421 12.08 -27.03 15.81
C THR A 421 12.39 -26.77 14.34
N GLY A 422 11.84 -25.70 13.76
CA GLY A 422 12.13 -25.27 12.38
C GLY A 422 13.59 -24.87 12.16
N ASN A 423 14.37 -24.63 13.20
CA ASN A 423 15.81 -24.35 13.06
C ASN A 423 16.66 -25.62 12.86
N GLY A 424 16.08 -26.82 13.02
CA GLY A 424 16.83 -28.07 13.10
C GLY A 424 17.37 -28.63 11.78
N CYS A 425 16.83 -28.20 10.65
CA CYS A 425 17.18 -28.75 9.33
C CYS A 425 17.60 -27.68 8.29
N ALA A 426 17.36 -26.40 8.58
CA ALA A 426 17.68 -25.32 7.66
C ALA A 426 19.18 -25.21 7.37
N THR A 427 19.54 -25.01 6.10
CA THR A 427 20.88 -24.53 5.75
C THR A 427 20.94 -23.03 5.96
N THR A 428 21.78 -22.57 6.88
CA THR A 428 21.92 -21.13 7.20
C THR A 428 23.15 -20.54 6.52
N THR A 429 22.97 -19.45 5.80
CA THR A 429 24.07 -18.70 5.15
C THR A 429 24.00 -17.22 5.52
N ALA A 430 25.14 -16.54 5.51
CA ALA A 430 25.16 -15.09 5.70
C ALA A 430 24.59 -14.42 4.45
N SER A 431 23.54 -13.61 4.61
CA SER A 431 22.98 -12.80 3.52
C SER A 431 23.91 -11.62 3.15
N GLY A 432 24.72 -11.18 4.11
CA GLY A 432 25.53 -9.97 3.99
C GLY A 432 24.71 -8.67 4.05
N ASN A 433 23.55 -8.73 4.70
CA ASN A 433 22.64 -7.63 5.04
C ASN A 433 22.57 -7.47 6.58
N ASN A 434 22.06 -6.35 7.10
CA ASN A 434 21.85 -6.08 8.52
C ASN A 434 20.41 -5.65 8.77
N SER A 435 19.87 -5.99 9.94
CA SER A 435 18.52 -5.58 10.31
C SER A 435 18.44 -4.07 10.59
N PRO A 436 17.34 -3.39 10.23
CA PRO A 436 17.09 -2.01 10.66
C PRO A 436 17.10 -1.87 12.19
N ALA A 437 17.56 -0.72 12.69
CA ALA A 437 17.41 -0.34 14.10
C ALA A 437 16.17 0.54 14.28
N VAL A 438 15.19 0.10 15.06
CA VAL A 438 13.86 0.74 15.16
C VAL A 438 13.65 1.40 16.52
N THR A 439 13.18 2.64 16.51
CA THR A 439 12.83 3.41 17.70
C THR A 439 11.34 3.72 17.71
N GLY A 440 10.64 3.26 18.75
CA GLY A 440 9.21 3.48 18.95
C GLY A 440 8.89 4.84 19.56
N SER A 441 7.63 5.00 20.00
CA SER A 441 7.17 6.19 20.73
C SER A 441 6.98 5.90 22.22
N ALA A 442 6.72 6.94 23.02
CA ALA A 442 6.37 6.80 24.43
C ALA A 442 4.96 6.18 24.60
N ASN A 443 4.64 5.77 25.83
CA ASN A 443 3.26 5.40 26.18
C ASN A 443 2.41 6.66 26.40
N TYR A 444 1.14 6.63 26.00
CA TYR A 444 0.23 7.78 26.07
C TYR A 444 -1.08 7.45 26.76
N SER A 445 -1.67 8.46 27.42
CA SER A 445 -3.07 8.44 27.84
C SER A 445 -3.85 9.43 26.98
N ILE A 446 -4.95 8.98 26.37
CA ILE A 446 -5.77 9.77 25.46
C ILE A 446 -7.25 9.76 25.88
N PRO A 447 -8.04 10.78 25.52
CA PRO A 447 -9.50 10.74 25.68
C PRO A 447 -10.14 9.67 24.75
N LYS A 448 -11.32 9.17 25.13
CA LYS A 448 -12.08 8.23 24.28
C LYS A 448 -12.63 8.91 23.04
N SER A 449 -12.96 8.13 22.01
CA SER A 449 -13.55 8.63 20.75
C SER A 449 -12.80 9.82 20.14
N THR A 450 -11.46 9.82 20.24
CA THR A 450 -10.61 10.92 19.76
C THR A 450 -9.51 10.35 18.86
N PRO A 451 -9.32 10.88 17.64
CA PRO A 451 -8.22 10.50 16.77
C PRO A 451 -6.84 10.70 17.38
N PHE A 452 -5.86 9.89 16.97
CA PHE A 452 -4.47 10.04 17.39
C PHE A 452 -3.48 9.64 16.30
N THR A 453 -2.22 10.07 16.45
CA THR A 453 -1.11 9.70 15.55
C THR A 453 0.04 9.07 16.32
N LEU A 454 0.55 7.94 15.84
CA LEU A 454 1.80 7.36 16.33
C LEU A 454 2.92 7.63 15.31
N THR A 455 4.08 8.05 15.82
CA THR A 455 5.28 8.32 15.01
C THR A 455 6.46 7.62 15.66
N GLY A 456 7.30 6.97 14.86
CA GLY A 456 8.59 6.45 15.32
C GLY A 456 9.70 6.79 14.33
N SER A 457 10.76 5.98 14.31
CA SER A 457 11.85 6.10 13.35
C SER A 457 12.62 4.80 13.23
N ALA A 458 13.41 4.66 12.18
CA ALA A 458 14.36 3.57 12.03
C ALA A 458 15.53 4.01 11.15
N THR A 459 16.69 3.37 11.36
CA THR A 459 17.89 3.55 10.55
C THR A 459 18.40 2.19 10.10
N ASP A 460 18.87 2.09 8.87
CA ASP A 460 19.46 0.86 8.35
C ASP A 460 20.99 0.97 8.30
N PRO A 461 21.76 0.00 8.85
CA PRO A 461 23.22 0.03 8.84
C PRO A 461 23.86 -0.03 7.46
N ASP A 462 23.19 -0.64 6.47
CA ASP A 462 23.68 -0.77 5.09
C ASP A 462 23.31 0.45 4.23
N GLY A 463 22.50 1.36 4.77
CA GLY A 463 22.06 2.58 4.12
C GLY A 463 20.83 2.39 3.24
N ASP A 464 20.13 1.26 3.39
CA ASP A 464 18.89 0.99 2.68
C ASP A 464 17.74 1.88 3.15
N VAL A 465 16.83 2.21 2.22
CA VAL A 465 15.63 2.97 2.54
C VAL A 465 14.60 2.03 3.13
N VAL A 466 14.26 2.25 4.40
CA VAL A 466 13.32 1.40 5.14
C VAL A 466 11.85 1.79 4.91
N SER A 467 10.98 0.80 5.05
CA SER A 467 9.53 0.97 5.14
C SER A 467 9.05 0.76 6.57
N TYR A 468 7.94 1.38 6.93
CA TYR A 468 7.38 1.42 8.28
C TYR A 468 5.96 0.89 8.29
N GLN A 469 5.60 0.24 9.39
CA GLN A 469 4.26 -0.24 9.61
C GLN A 469 3.92 -0.19 11.10
N TRP A 470 2.81 0.49 11.42
CA TRP A 470 2.22 0.50 12.76
C TRP A 470 1.02 -0.44 12.79
N GLU A 471 1.01 -1.40 13.71
CA GLU A 471 -0.07 -2.41 13.85
C GLU A 471 -0.57 -2.45 15.29
N GLU A 472 -1.87 -2.70 15.47
CA GLU A 472 -2.43 -3.07 16.78
C GLU A 472 -2.07 -4.54 17.04
N VAL A 473 -1.51 -4.83 18.21
CA VAL A 473 -0.94 -6.16 18.52
C VAL A 473 -1.59 -6.79 19.74
N ASP A 474 -2.74 -6.29 20.17
CA ASP A 474 -3.49 -6.84 21.29
C ASP A 474 -4.91 -7.21 20.95
N ASN A 475 -5.44 -8.13 21.74
CA ASN A 475 -6.79 -8.65 21.60
C ASN A 475 -7.43 -8.84 22.99
N ASN A 476 -8.69 -9.26 23.01
CA ASN A 476 -9.42 -9.65 24.22
C ASN A 476 -9.75 -11.17 24.25
N SER A 477 -9.09 -11.96 23.40
CA SER A 477 -9.32 -13.40 23.18
C SER A 477 -10.78 -13.80 22.94
N THR A 478 -11.65 -12.86 22.53
CA THR A 478 -13.07 -13.10 22.27
C THR A 478 -13.35 -12.81 20.79
N ALA A 479 -13.70 -13.86 20.05
CA ALA A 479 -14.14 -13.73 18.67
C ALA A 479 -15.44 -12.93 18.57
N GLY A 480 -15.67 -12.27 17.44
CA GLY A 480 -16.91 -11.54 17.20
C GLY A 480 -16.83 -10.53 16.07
N ASN A 481 -17.91 -9.76 15.91
CA ASN A 481 -17.97 -8.71 14.89
C ASN A 481 -16.98 -7.58 15.18
N TRP A 482 -16.41 -7.01 14.12
CA TRP A 482 -15.44 -5.92 14.18
C TRP A 482 -15.94 -4.67 14.92
N ASN A 483 -17.26 -4.44 14.96
CA ASN A 483 -17.89 -3.28 15.60
C ASN A 483 -18.44 -3.58 17.00
N SER A 484 -18.01 -4.66 17.65
CA SER A 484 -18.50 -5.04 18.99
C SER A 484 -18.03 -4.11 20.12
N GLY A 485 -17.30 -3.03 19.80
CA GLY A 485 -16.69 -2.14 20.80
C GLY A 485 -15.57 -2.81 21.60
N SER A 486 -14.96 -3.85 21.06
CA SER A 486 -13.84 -4.58 21.65
C SER A 486 -12.71 -4.72 20.66
N LYS A 487 -11.47 -4.54 21.13
CA LYS A 487 -10.24 -4.69 20.35
C LYS A 487 -10.11 -6.10 19.75
N PRO A 488 -9.34 -6.25 18.65
CA PRO A 488 -8.68 -5.21 17.86
C PRO A 488 -9.64 -4.28 17.11
N PHE A 489 -9.24 -3.02 16.92
CA PHE A 489 -10.01 -1.99 16.23
C PHE A 489 -9.39 -1.53 14.91
N PHE A 490 -8.07 -1.65 14.79
CA PHE A 490 -7.32 -1.10 13.67
C PHE A 490 -6.69 -2.20 12.83
N ARG A 491 -7.10 -2.30 11.56
CA ARG A 491 -6.51 -3.26 10.61
C ARG A 491 -5.09 -2.87 10.23
N SER A 492 -4.37 -3.80 9.60
CA SER A 492 -3.08 -3.51 8.99
C SER A 492 -3.19 -2.91 7.59
N TYR A 493 -2.08 -2.32 7.13
CA TYR A 493 -1.90 -1.78 5.78
C TYR A 493 -0.49 -2.04 5.30
N ASN A 494 -0.29 -2.06 3.98
CA ASN A 494 1.03 -2.12 3.35
C ASN A 494 2.03 -1.18 4.04
N PRO A 495 3.27 -1.64 4.28
CA PRO A 495 4.34 -0.78 4.75
C PRO A 495 4.50 0.46 3.87
N VAL A 496 4.77 1.61 4.49
CA VAL A 496 4.92 2.91 3.83
C VAL A 496 6.26 3.55 4.17
N SER A 497 6.74 4.51 3.37
CA SER A 497 8.01 5.21 3.62
C SER A 497 7.93 6.25 4.74
N ILE A 498 6.74 6.50 5.29
CA ILE A 498 6.50 7.50 6.34
C ILE A 498 6.33 6.78 7.69
N PRO A 499 7.06 7.19 8.75
CA PRO A 499 7.04 6.50 10.05
C PRO A 499 5.84 6.86 10.94
N THR A 500 4.88 7.60 10.40
CA THR A 500 3.70 8.11 11.11
C THR A 500 2.44 7.44 10.59
N ARG A 501 1.62 6.88 11.49
CA ARG A 501 0.27 6.39 11.18
C ARG A 501 -0.77 7.16 11.99
N MET A 502 -1.85 7.55 11.33
CA MET A 502 -3.04 8.14 11.93
C MET A 502 -4.07 7.05 12.22
N PHE A 503 -4.74 7.16 13.36
CA PHE A 503 -5.77 6.26 13.84
C PHE A 503 -7.02 7.06 14.21
N PRO A 504 -8.10 7.00 13.41
CA PRO A 504 -8.22 6.32 12.13
C PRO A 504 -7.44 7.00 10.99
N LYS A 505 -7.43 6.42 9.79
CA LYS A 505 -6.96 7.11 8.57
C LYS A 505 -7.60 8.49 8.40
N LEU A 506 -6.84 9.44 7.84
CA LEU A 506 -7.30 10.81 7.59
C LEU A 506 -8.63 10.87 6.82
N SER A 507 -8.83 10.02 5.80
CA SER A 507 -10.09 9.95 5.06
C SER A 507 -11.29 9.58 5.93
N VAL A 508 -11.09 8.73 6.93
CA VAL A 508 -12.13 8.33 7.90
C VAL A 508 -12.41 9.48 8.87
N VAL A 509 -11.37 10.12 9.39
CA VAL A 509 -11.49 11.32 10.25
C VAL A 509 -12.26 12.44 9.52
N LEU A 510 -11.88 12.78 8.29
CA LEU A 510 -12.54 13.83 7.50
C LEU A 510 -13.99 13.50 7.12
N SER A 511 -14.34 12.22 7.07
CA SER A 511 -15.73 11.78 6.82
C SER A 511 -16.61 11.80 8.07
N GLY A 512 -16.02 11.87 9.27
CA GLY A 512 -16.69 11.70 10.56
C GLY A 512 -17.15 10.26 10.88
N ASN A 513 -17.01 9.29 9.95
CA ASN A 513 -17.48 7.91 10.14
C ASN A 513 -16.49 7.03 10.93
N MET A 514 -16.10 7.47 12.12
CA MET A 514 -15.06 6.85 12.94
C MET A 514 -15.51 5.61 13.72
N THR A 515 -16.80 5.24 13.67
CA THR A 515 -17.32 4.01 14.31
C THR A 515 -18.00 3.06 13.32
N GLY A 516 -18.13 3.48 12.04
CA GLY A 516 -18.79 2.71 10.99
C GLY A 516 -17.84 2.26 9.88
N THR A 517 -16.52 2.36 10.09
CA THR A 517 -15.50 1.90 9.14
C THR A 517 -14.78 0.68 9.71
N ILE A 518 -14.90 -0.46 9.03
CA ILE A 518 -14.23 -1.71 9.44
C ILE A 518 -12.71 -1.53 9.47
N GLY A 519 -12.08 -1.95 10.57
CA GLY A 519 -10.64 -1.81 10.79
C GLY A 519 -10.17 -0.37 11.03
N GLU A 520 -11.07 0.59 11.21
CA GLU A 520 -10.79 2.00 11.47
C GLU A 520 -11.77 2.55 12.52
N TYR A 521 -11.95 1.77 13.60
CA TYR A 521 -12.94 2.02 14.65
C TYR A 521 -12.33 2.76 15.84
N LEU A 522 -12.85 3.94 16.21
CA LEU A 522 -12.43 4.63 17.41
C LEU A 522 -13.13 4.09 18.67
N PRO A 523 -12.36 3.66 19.68
CA PRO A 523 -12.92 3.15 20.93
C PRO A 523 -13.71 4.21 21.72
N GLY A 524 -14.98 3.93 21.99
CA GLY A 524 -15.86 4.79 22.80
C GLY A 524 -15.86 4.48 24.31
N THR A 525 -15.09 3.48 24.73
CA THR A 525 -14.94 3.04 26.12
C THR A 525 -13.47 3.00 26.51
N ALA A 526 -13.21 3.12 27.82
CA ALA A 526 -11.85 3.06 28.34
C ALA A 526 -11.22 1.69 28.11
N GLN A 527 -10.00 1.67 27.59
CA GLN A 527 -9.24 0.46 27.29
C GLN A 527 -7.77 0.77 27.04
N ASN A 528 -6.93 -0.23 27.22
CA ASN A 528 -5.52 -0.14 26.87
C ASN A 528 -5.30 -0.87 25.55
N LEU A 529 -4.77 -0.14 24.57
CA LEU A 529 -4.40 -0.63 23.26
C LEU A 529 -2.88 -0.74 23.17
N LYS A 530 -2.39 -1.72 22.42
CA LYS A 530 -0.96 -1.96 22.21
C LYS A 530 -0.65 -1.87 20.74
N PHE A 531 0.34 -1.05 20.39
CA PHE A 531 0.78 -0.88 19.01
C PHE A 531 2.26 -1.23 18.85
N ARG A 532 2.62 -1.79 17.70
CA ARG A 532 4.01 -2.05 17.34
C ARG A 532 4.40 -1.34 16.06
N LEU A 533 5.60 -0.75 16.08
CA LEU A 533 6.27 -0.27 14.87
C LEU A 533 7.24 -1.32 14.38
N THR A 534 7.02 -1.81 13.17
CA THR A 534 7.93 -2.70 12.43
C THR A 534 8.57 -1.92 11.28
N ALA A 535 9.88 -2.09 11.09
CA ALA A 535 10.60 -1.54 9.95
C ALA A 535 11.25 -2.65 9.12
N ARG A 536 11.29 -2.45 7.79
CA ARG A 536 11.82 -3.40 6.81
C ARG A 536 12.75 -2.70 5.83
N ASP A 537 13.86 -3.31 5.47
CA ASP A 537 14.74 -2.81 4.39
C ASP A 537 14.26 -3.20 2.97
N ASN A 538 13.34 -4.16 2.89
CA ASN A 538 12.77 -4.70 1.65
C ASN A 538 13.80 -5.36 0.71
N GLN A 539 14.90 -5.89 1.26
CA GLN A 539 15.92 -6.60 0.48
C GLN A 539 15.49 -8.05 0.16
N MET A 540 15.71 -8.46 -1.09
CA MET A 540 15.55 -9.86 -1.53
C MET A 540 16.82 -10.66 -1.19
N GLY A 541 16.69 -11.94 -0.86
CA GLY A 541 17.83 -12.79 -0.45
C GLY A 541 18.23 -12.68 1.02
N GLY A 542 17.31 -12.29 1.91
CA GLY A 542 17.54 -12.16 3.35
C GLY A 542 17.21 -10.76 3.87
N GLY A 543 15.95 -10.34 3.69
CA GLY A 543 15.44 -9.05 4.12
C GLY A 543 15.55 -8.82 5.62
N GLY A 544 15.93 -7.61 5.97
CA GLY A 544 16.08 -7.14 7.33
C GLY A 544 14.75 -6.64 7.87
N VAL A 545 14.31 -7.25 8.97
CA VAL A 545 13.08 -6.88 9.67
C VAL A 545 13.38 -6.74 11.16
N CYS A 546 12.91 -5.64 11.74
CA CYS A 546 13.06 -5.36 13.15
C CYS A 546 11.87 -4.54 13.65
N SER A 547 11.66 -4.53 14.96
CA SER A 547 10.56 -3.78 15.57
C SER A 547 11.00 -3.05 16.83
N ALA A 548 10.33 -1.93 17.11
CA ALA A 548 10.43 -1.28 18.40
C ALA A 548 9.62 -2.05 19.46
N PRO A 549 9.95 -1.88 20.76
CA PRO A 549 9.06 -2.32 21.83
C PRO A 549 7.64 -1.77 21.65
N THR A 550 6.65 -2.55 22.09
CA THR A 550 5.23 -2.21 22.02
C THR A 550 4.92 -0.91 22.78
N VAL A 551 4.15 -0.04 22.13
CA VAL A 551 3.64 1.22 22.66
C VAL A 551 2.24 1.02 23.22
N SER A 552 2.03 1.44 24.47
CA SER A 552 0.69 1.42 25.09
C SER A 552 -0.02 2.76 24.92
N VAL A 553 -1.24 2.70 24.37
CA VAL A 553 -2.17 3.83 24.27
C VAL A 553 -3.35 3.54 25.19
N THR A 554 -3.36 4.20 26.34
CA THR A 554 -4.44 4.11 27.33
C THR A 554 -5.56 5.07 26.95
N VAL A 555 -6.63 4.53 26.39
CA VAL A 555 -7.89 5.24 26.20
C VAL A 555 -8.58 5.36 27.55
N THR A 556 -8.70 6.59 28.06
CA THR A 556 -9.27 6.87 29.38
C THR A 556 -10.81 6.97 29.33
N SER A 557 -11.44 7.11 30.50
CA SER A 557 -12.87 7.41 30.59
C SER A 557 -13.22 8.89 30.36
N SER A 558 -12.22 9.76 30.20
CA SER A 558 -12.39 11.18 29.86
C SER A 558 -13.27 11.36 28.63
N GLY A 559 -14.03 12.45 28.59
CA GLY A 559 -14.92 12.76 27.49
C GLY A 559 -14.16 12.93 26.16
N PRO A 560 -14.86 12.85 25.02
CA PRO A 560 -14.21 13.09 23.73
C PRO A 560 -13.64 14.49 23.65
N PHE A 561 -12.47 14.61 23.02
CA PHE A 561 -11.90 15.89 22.60
C PHE A 561 -12.33 16.11 21.15
N ASN A 562 -13.15 17.14 20.90
CA ASN A 562 -13.65 17.40 19.55
C ASN A 562 -13.88 18.88 19.23
N VAL A 563 -13.60 19.28 18.00
CA VAL A 563 -13.86 20.62 17.46
C VAL A 563 -15.36 20.79 17.27
N SER A 564 -15.93 21.74 18.02
CA SER A 564 -17.37 22.02 17.99
C SER A 564 -17.74 23.15 17.04
N SER A 565 -16.80 24.05 16.72
CA SER A 565 -16.99 25.11 15.72
C SER A 565 -15.67 25.49 15.05
N PRO A 566 -15.62 25.67 13.71
CA PRO A 566 -16.74 25.62 12.77
C PRO A 566 -17.12 24.17 12.40
N ASN A 567 -18.38 23.76 12.63
CA ASN A 567 -18.78 22.37 12.37
C ASN A 567 -20.20 22.25 11.76
N THR A 568 -20.58 23.22 10.93
CA THR A 568 -21.88 23.22 10.23
C THR A 568 -21.70 23.60 8.77
N THR A 569 -22.44 22.95 7.89
CA THR A 569 -22.41 23.24 6.45
C THR A 569 -22.88 24.67 6.17
N GLY A 570 -22.21 25.35 5.24
CA GLY A 570 -22.59 26.69 4.79
C GLY A 570 -21.98 27.85 5.58
N ILE A 571 -21.12 27.57 6.56
CA ILE A 571 -20.32 28.61 7.23
C ILE A 571 -19.41 29.29 6.21
N SER A 572 -19.42 30.63 6.21
CA SER A 572 -18.57 31.47 5.38
C SER A 572 -18.01 32.63 6.22
N TYR A 573 -16.69 32.77 6.20
CA TYR A 573 -15.96 33.83 6.89
C TYR A 573 -15.18 34.68 5.90
N ASN A 574 -15.06 35.98 6.16
CA ASN A 574 -14.14 36.81 5.41
C ASN A 574 -12.72 36.57 5.89
N ASP A 575 -11.76 36.62 4.99
CA ASP A 575 -10.35 36.59 5.34
C ASP A 575 -9.95 37.83 6.18
N GLY A 576 -8.89 37.70 6.98
CA GLY A 576 -8.49 38.75 7.94
C GLY A 576 -9.47 39.00 9.09
N SER A 577 -10.64 38.36 9.10
CA SER A 577 -11.60 38.48 10.20
C SER A 577 -11.20 37.64 11.40
N VAL A 578 -11.58 38.10 12.59
CA VAL A 578 -11.43 37.34 13.83
C VAL A 578 -12.61 36.37 13.97
N GLN A 579 -12.32 35.08 14.16
CA GLN A 579 -13.29 34.03 14.38
C GLN A 579 -12.99 33.30 15.68
N THR A 580 -14.05 32.94 16.41
CA THR A 580 -13.93 32.11 17.61
C THR A 580 -14.01 30.64 17.21
N ILE A 581 -12.92 29.91 17.43
CA ILE A 581 -12.87 28.45 17.31
C ILE A 581 -13.20 27.86 18.67
N THR A 582 -14.06 26.86 18.71
CA THR A 582 -14.45 26.18 19.96
C THR A 582 -14.27 24.68 19.86
N TRP A 583 -13.96 24.06 20.99
CA TRP A 583 -13.83 22.61 21.12
C TRP A 583 -14.26 22.12 22.49
N ASN A 584 -14.61 20.85 22.59
CA ASN A 584 -14.79 20.19 23.86
C ASN A 584 -13.42 19.78 24.42
N VAL A 585 -13.06 20.30 25.60
CA VAL A 585 -11.83 19.93 26.30
C VAL A 585 -11.85 18.45 26.73
N GLY A 586 -13.03 17.87 26.96
CA GLY A 586 -13.16 16.45 27.28
C GLY A 586 -12.50 16.01 28.60
N GLY A 587 -12.10 16.95 29.47
CA GLY A 587 -11.32 16.64 30.67
C GLY A 587 -9.84 16.34 30.42
N THR A 588 -9.32 16.65 29.23
CA THR A 588 -7.95 16.33 28.80
C THR A 588 -6.85 17.12 29.53
N THR A 589 -7.18 18.24 30.19
CA THR A 589 -6.24 19.02 31.00
C THR A 589 -5.86 18.33 32.31
N ALA A 590 -6.67 17.38 32.78
CA ALA A 590 -6.42 16.64 34.01
C ALA A 590 -5.52 15.42 33.78
N SER A 591 -4.83 14.99 34.83
CA SER A 591 -4.13 13.70 34.86
C SER A 591 -5.11 12.54 34.61
N PRO A 592 -4.74 11.51 33.83
CA PRO A 592 -3.39 11.22 33.32
C PRO A 592 -3.06 11.81 31.93
N ILE A 593 -4.00 12.52 31.28
CA ILE A 593 -3.79 13.05 29.92
C ILE A 593 -2.92 14.32 29.94
N SER A 594 -3.19 15.23 30.89
CA SER A 594 -2.37 16.42 31.20
C SER A 594 -2.07 17.33 30.00
N CYS A 595 -3.00 17.48 29.06
CA CYS A 595 -2.86 18.39 27.92
C CYS A 595 -3.23 19.83 28.31
N ALA A 596 -2.25 20.63 28.72
CA ALA A 596 -2.49 21.99 29.21
C ALA A 596 -2.76 23.01 28.09
N ASN A 597 -2.17 22.82 26.91
CA ASN A 597 -2.26 23.73 25.78
C ASN A 597 -2.59 22.96 24.49
N VAL A 598 -3.07 23.66 23.48
CA VAL A 598 -3.35 23.12 22.14
C VAL A 598 -2.75 24.01 21.05
N ASP A 599 -2.48 23.41 19.90
CA ASP A 599 -2.13 24.09 18.65
C ASP A 599 -3.35 24.06 17.71
N ILE A 600 -3.62 25.18 17.05
CA ILE A 600 -4.72 25.32 16.09
C ILE A 600 -4.14 25.48 14.68
N TYR A 601 -4.52 24.55 13.80
CA TYR A 601 -4.12 24.53 12.40
C TYR A 601 -5.32 24.78 11.48
N LEU A 602 -5.06 25.43 10.36
CA LEU A 602 -5.99 25.65 9.26
C LEU A 602 -5.53 24.89 8.01
N SER A 603 -6.48 24.26 7.33
CA SER A 603 -6.31 23.77 5.97
C SER A 603 -7.24 24.56 5.04
N LEU A 604 -6.79 24.86 3.83
CA LEU A 604 -7.59 25.46 2.75
C LEU A 604 -8.02 24.43 1.68
N ASP A 605 -7.51 23.21 1.77
CA ASP A 605 -7.59 22.17 0.74
C ASP A 605 -8.18 20.85 1.27
N GLY A 606 -9.18 20.97 2.16
CA GLY A 606 -9.95 19.83 2.67
C GLY A 606 -9.22 18.95 3.68
N GLY A 607 -8.13 19.44 4.28
CA GLY A 607 -7.32 18.71 5.27
C GLY A 607 -6.05 18.07 4.68
N THR A 608 -5.67 18.41 3.45
CA THR A 608 -4.48 17.86 2.77
C THR A 608 -3.20 18.52 3.29
N THR A 609 -3.20 19.86 3.37
CA THR A 609 -2.11 20.65 3.96
C THR A 609 -2.59 21.43 5.17
N TRP A 610 -1.68 21.69 6.11
CA TRP A 610 -2.00 22.33 7.40
C TRP A 610 -1.03 23.47 7.69
N GLN A 611 -1.59 24.67 7.90
CA GLN A 611 -0.87 25.85 8.37
C GLN A 611 -1.17 26.06 9.86
N LEU A 612 -0.13 26.20 10.68
CA LEU A 612 -0.27 26.59 12.08
C LEU A 612 -0.78 28.05 12.16
N LEU A 613 -1.87 28.27 12.88
CA LEU A 613 -2.42 29.60 13.14
C LEU A 613 -2.06 30.11 14.54
N VAL A 614 -2.24 29.27 15.55
CA VAL A 614 -1.95 29.58 16.95
C VAL A 614 -1.25 28.39 17.56
N ALA A 615 -0.11 28.64 18.20
CA ALA A 615 0.65 27.63 18.93
C ALA A 615 0.42 27.78 20.43
N ALA A 616 0.32 26.66 21.14
CA ALA A 616 0.30 26.58 22.59
C ALA A 616 -0.69 27.53 23.30
N THR A 617 -1.91 27.69 22.77
CA THR A 617 -2.99 28.38 23.49
C THR A 617 -3.57 27.49 24.60
N PRO A 618 -4.08 28.02 25.73
CA PRO A 618 -4.69 27.21 26.77
C PRO A 618 -5.77 26.25 26.25
N ASN A 619 -5.77 25.02 26.76
CA ASN A 619 -6.79 24.03 26.45
C ASN A 619 -8.07 24.27 27.29
N ASP A 620 -8.75 25.39 27.06
CA ASP A 620 -9.92 25.83 27.83
C ASP A 620 -11.26 25.79 27.04
N GLY A 621 -11.20 25.41 25.76
CA GLY A 621 -12.36 25.14 24.91
C GLY A 621 -12.69 26.25 23.91
N SER A 622 -11.95 27.37 23.90
CA SER A 622 -12.19 28.46 22.96
C SER A 622 -10.93 29.29 22.67
N GLU A 623 -10.73 29.67 21.41
CA GLU A 623 -9.67 30.60 21.00
C GLU A 623 -10.19 31.56 19.93
N ALA A 624 -9.83 32.84 20.03
CA ALA A 624 -10.13 33.83 18.99
C ALA A 624 -8.95 33.92 18.01
N ILE A 625 -9.12 33.44 16.80
CA ILE A 625 -8.08 33.43 15.76
C ILE A 625 -8.36 34.50 14.70
N THR A 626 -7.31 35.08 14.13
CA THR A 626 -7.45 35.88 12.90
C THR A 626 -7.23 34.97 11.71
N LEU A 627 -8.22 34.88 10.81
CA LEU A 627 -8.08 34.09 9.59
C LEU A 627 -7.05 34.74 8.64
N PRO A 628 -6.18 33.95 7.98
CA PRO A 628 -5.21 34.51 7.04
C PRO A 628 -5.93 35.10 5.83
N TYR A 629 -5.28 36.07 5.16
CA TYR A 629 -5.70 36.52 3.84
C TYR A 629 -5.55 35.38 2.82
N VAL A 630 -6.57 35.16 1.99
CA VAL A 630 -6.59 34.06 1.02
C VAL A 630 -6.93 34.55 -0.38
N ASN A 631 -6.44 33.85 -1.39
CA ASN A 631 -6.79 34.15 -2.78
C ASN A 631 -8.17 33.56 -3.11
N GLY A 632 -9.10 34.42 -3.53
CA GLY A 632 -10.41 34.00 -4.00
C GLY A 632 -11.27 33.31 -2.94
N ILE A 633 -12.11 32.37 -3.36
CA ILE A 633 -13.04 31.64 -2.48
C ILE A 633 -12.46 30.26 -2.19
N ASN A 634 -12.27 29.93 -0.92
CA ASN A 634 -11.75 28.64 -0.48
C ASN A 634 -12.86 27.88 0.27
N PRO A 635 -13.65 27.00 -0.39
CA PRO A 635 -14.83 26.38 0.20
C PRO A 635 -14.54 25.11 1.02
N ASN A 636 -13.30 24.64 1.02
CA ASN A 636 -12.89 23.36 1.62
C ASN A 636 -12.03 23.56 2.88
N CYS A 637 -12.28 24.60 3.66
CA CYS A 637 -11.45 24.88 4.82
C CYS A 637 -11.76 23.94 5.99
N ARG A 638 -10.71 23.56 6.73
CA ARG A 638 -10.78 22.72 7.95
C ARG A 638 -9.94 23.31 9.07
N ILE A 639 -10.40 23.15 10.30
CA ILE A 639 -9.65 23.43 11.53
C ILE A 639 -9.27 22.11 12.18
N LYS A 640 -8.00 21.99 12.55
CA LYS A 640 -7.47 20.89 13.35
C LYS A 640 -6.90 21.41 14.64
N ILE A 641 -7.29 20.82 15.76
CA ILE A 641 -6.76 21.17 17.07
C ILE A 641 -5.96 19.98 17.59
N VAL A 642 -4.69 20.22 17.93
CA VAL A 642 -3.72 19.20 18.32
C VAL A 642 -3.24 19.45 19.74
N CYS A 643 -3.10 18.39 20.53
CA CYS A 643 -2.34 18.48 21.78
C CYS A 643 -0.84 18.33 21.50
N PRO A 644 0.00 19.38 21.61
CA PRO A 644 1.42 19.29 21.22
C PRO A 644 2.27 18.40 22.15
N SER A 645 1.80 18.13 23.38
CA SER A 645 2.49 17.27 24.35
C SER A 645 1.92 15.85 24.41
N ASN A 646 1.00 15.49 23.51
CA ASN A 646 0.35 14.19 23.45
C ASN A 646 0.11 13.82 21.98
N ILE A 647 -0.54 12.69 21.70
CA ILE A 647 -0.72 12.17 20.34
C ILE A 647 -2.12 12.40 19.76
N PHE A 648 -3.05 12.91 20.56
CA PHE A 648 -4.44 13.08 20.14
C PHE A 648 -4.69 14.45 19.51
N PHE A 649 -5.68 14.48 18.62
CA PHE A 649 -6.14 15.68 17.93
C PHE A 649 -7.60 15.50 17.52
N ASP A 650 -8.22 16.56 17.03
CA ASP A 650 -9.49 16.46 16.30
C ASP A 650 -9.54 17.43 15.11
N ILE A 651 -10.38 17.11 14.12
CA ILE A 651 -10.66 17.92 12.93
C ILE A 651 -12.16 18.13 12.85
N ASN A 652 -12.59 19.37 12.56
CA ASN A 652 -14.00 19.64 12.37
C ASN A 652 -14.63 18.79 11.23
N ASP A 653 -15.86 18.29 11.44
CA ASP A 653 -16.56 17.35 10.54
C ASP A 653 -17.10 18.00 9.26
N ALA A 654 -17.45 19.31 9.28
CA ALA A 654 -17.95 20.03 8.11
C ALA A 654 -16.96 21.06 7.52
N ASN A 655 -16.82 21.10 6.19
CA ASN A 655 -16.07 22.15 5.50
C ASN A 655 -16.70 23.53 5.81
N PHE A 656 -15.87 24.56 5.93
CA PHE A 656 -16.31 25.95 5.90
C PHE A 656 -15.61 26.73 4.78
N THR A 657 -16.13 27.90 4.45
CA THR A 657 -15.60 28.76 3.40
C THR A 657 -14.83 29.94 3.97
N ILE A 658 -13.63 30.21 3.45
CA ILE A 658 -12.96 31.52 3.63
C ILE A 658 -13.06 32.30 2.33
N MET A 659 -13.69 33.47 2.41
CA MET A 659 -13.87 34.42 1.33
C MET A 659 -12.72 35.42 1.35
N GLY A 660 -11.87 35.36 0.33
CA GLY A 660 -10.84 36.35 0.10
C GLY A 660 -11.47 37.71 -0.18
N THR A 661 -10.99 38.75 0.51
CA THR A 661 -11.40 40.13 0.22
C THR A 661 -10.80 40.54 -1.13
N LEU A 662 -11.63 40.62 -2.16
CA LEU A 662 -11.23 41.22 -3.44
C LEU A 662 -10.93 42.71 -3.19
N GLY A 663 -9.66 43.10 -3.26
CA GLY A 663 -9.22 44.45 -2.89
C GLY A 663 -9.77 45.60 -3.76
N ALA A 664 -10.73 45.41 -4.67
CA ALA A 664 -11.01 46.37 -5.73
C ALA A 664 -12.11 47.42 -5.45
N ASN A 665 -12.25 47.88 -4.20
CA ASN A 665 -13.06 49.07 -3.86
C ASN A 665 -12.22 50.21 -3.25
N GLU A 666 -10.91 50.28 -3.55
CA GLU A 666 -10.12 51.47 -3.25
C GLU A 666 -10.49 52.58 -4.24
N TYR A 667 -11.49 53.38 -3.87
CA TYR A 667 -11.69 54.70 -4.46
C TYR A 667 -10.56 55.62 -3.99
N SER A 668 -9.97 56.41 -4.89
CA SER A 668 -9.14 57.54 -4.45
C SER A 668 -9.96 58.42 -3.49
N SER A 669 -9.33 59.08 -2.52
CA SER A 669 -9.96 59.87 -1.45
C SER A 669 -10.90 61.02 -1.90
N SER A 670 -11.13 61.18 -3.21
CA SER A 670 -12.11 62.05 -3.84
C SER A 670 -12.92 61.29 -4.91
N ASN A 671 -13.98 60.56 -4.51
CA ASN A 671 -14.99 60.06 -5.45
C ASN A 671 -16.11 61.12 -5.65
N THR A 672 -15.74 62.31 -6.12
CA THR A 672 -16.68 63.46 -6.22
C THR A 672 -17.79 63.27 -7.24
N LEU A 673 -17.65 62.31 -8.16
CA LEU A 673 -18.64 62.00 -9.21
C LEU A 673 -19.41 60.70 -8.95
N GLY A 674 -19.34 60.15 -7.74
CA GLY A 674 -20.08 58.93 -7.38
C GLY A 674 -19.80 57.73 -8.29
N LEU A 675 -18.58 57.63 -8.83
CA LEU A 675 -18.15 56.55 -9.73
C LEU A 675 -18.27 55.20 -9.01
N GLN A 676 -18.90 54.22 -9.64
CA GLN A 676 -19.03 52.84 -9.19
C GLN A 676 -18.79 51.90 -10.37
N LEU A 677 -18.14 50.76 -10.13
CA LEU A 677 -17.83 49.75 -11.14
C LEU A 677 -18.42 48.39 -10.72
N ILE A 678 -19.27 47.79 -11.56
CA ILE A 678 -19.98 46.56 -11.21
C ILE A 678 -20.06 45.61 -12.44
N PRO A 679 -19.58 44.36 -12.37
CA PRO A 679 -18.72 43.81 -11.33
C PRO A 679 -17.28 44.32 -11.48
N ASN A 680 -16.52 44.33 -10.38
CA ASN A 680 -15.08 44.58 -10.38
C ASN A 680 -14.44 43.71 -9.29
N PRO A 681 -13.67 42.66 -9.60
CA PRO A 681 -13.14 42.30 -10.92
C PRO A 681 -14.21 41.92 -11.95
N PHE A 682 -13.90 42.14 -13.23
CA PHE A 682 -14.76 41.80 -14.37
C PHE A 682 -14.08 40.80 -15.29
N THR A 683 -14.85 40.01 -16.04
CA THR A 683 -14.33 39.10 -17.07
C THR A 683 -14.39 39.77 -18.45
N ASN A 684 -15.60 39.96 -18.96
CA ASN A 684 -15.82 40.58 -20.27
C ASN A 684 -16.47 41.97 -20.17
N PHE A 685 -17.37 42.17 -19.21
CA PHE A 685 -18.16 43.39 -19.11
C PHE A 685 -18.05 44.03 -17.73
N VAL A 686 -17.93 45.35 -17.71
CA VAL A 686 -18.03 46.18 -16.50
C VAL A 686 -19.08 47.26 -16.72
N GLU A 687 -19.95 47.46 -15.75
CA GLU A 687 -20.88 48.59 -15.71
C GLU A 687 -20.25 49.72 -14.92
N LEU A 688 -20.22 50.91 -15.51
CA LEU A 688 -19.80 52.16 -14.92
C LEU A 688 -21.04 52.98 -14.57
N ASN A 689 -21.21 53.25 -13.28
CA ASN A 689 -22.25 54.14 -12.77
C ASN A 689 -21.61 55.41 -12.22
N ALA A 690 -22.17 56.57 -12.55
CA ALA A 690 -21.73 57.83 -11.97
C ALA A 690 -22.89 58.79 -11.79
N PHE A 691 -22.83 59.57 -10.70
CA PHE A 691 -23.93 60.39 -10.22
C PHE A 691 -23.45 61.81 -9.93
N GLY A 692 -24.36 62.79 -10.00
CA GLY A 692 -24.05 64.18 -9.67
C GLY A 692 -23.14 64.86 -10.70
N LEU A 693 -23.27 64.47 -11.97
CA LEU A 693 -22.58 65.10 -13.09
C LEU A 693 -23.24 66.44 -13.45
N ASP A 694 -22.43 67.43 -13.85
CA ASP A 694 -22.94 68.68 -14.38
C ASP A 694 -23.43 68.46 -15.82
N ALA A 695 -24.73 68.68 -16.03
CA ALA A 695 -25.38 68.56 -17.32
C ALA A 695 -25.03 69.70 -18.31
N GLY A 696 -24.27 70.72 -17.87
CA GLY A 696 -23.65 71.72 -18.75
C GLY A 696 -22.27 71.30 -19.28
N GLU A 697 -21.64 70.28 -18.67
CA GLU A 697 -20.28 69.84 -18.98
C GLU A 697 -20.29 68.48 -19.69
N LYS A 698 -19.25 68.20 -20.49
CA LYS A 698 -19.08 66.86 -21.09
C LYS A 698 -18.40 65.93 -20.10
N THR A 699 -18.84 64.68 -20.05
CA THR A 699 -18.22 63.66 -19.21
C THR A 699 -17.24 62.83 -20.04
N THR A 700 -15.99 62.72 -19.61
CA THR A 700 -14.98 61.88 -20.27
C THR A 700 -14.63 60.69 -19.38
N VAL A 701 -14.80 59.48 -19.91
CA VAL A 701 -14.32 58.22 -19.32
C VAL A 701 -13.00 57.86 -19.99
N THR A 702 -11.96 57.62 -19.20
CA THR A 702 -10.66 57.15 -19.73
C THR A 702 -10.18 55.98 -18.90
N ILE A 703 -9.80 54.90 -19.58
CA ILE A 703 -9.22 53.70 -18.98
C ILE A 703 -7.74 53.66 -19.34
N PHE A 704 -6.90 53.47 -18.34
CA PHE A 704 -5.46 53.32 -18.45
C PHE A 704 -5.03 51.91 -18.06
N ASP A 705 -3.96 51.42 -18.67
CA ASP A 705 -3.21 50.29 -18.10
C ASP A 705 -2.36 50.74 -16.88
N VAL A 706 -1.73 49.79 -16.18
CA VAL A 706 -0.91 50.09 -14.99
C VAL A 706 0.31 50.98 -15.23
N ILE A 707 0.77 51.11 -16.48
CA ILE A 707 1.91 51.96 -16.85
C ILE A 707 1.47 53.33 -17.39
N GLY A 708 0.15 53.58 -17.46
CA GLY A 708 -0.43 54.87 -17.79
C GLY A 708 -0.81 55.06 -19.26
N ASN A 709 -0.77 54.02 -20.09
CA ASN A 709 -1.26 54.13 -21.47
C ASN A 709 -2.78 54.13 -21.49
N VAL A 710 -3.38 54.99 -22.32
CA VAL A 710 -4.82 55.00 -22.55
C VAL A 710 -5.21 53.79 -23.39
N VAL A 711 -6.01 52.88 -22.81
CA VAL A 711 -6.53 51.70 -23.51
C VAL A 711 -7.93 51.94 -24.08
N LYS A 712 -8.69 52.88 -23.50
CA LYS A 712 -9.99 53.32 -24.01
C LYS A 712 -10.29 54.73 -23.52
N SER A 713 -10.87 55.57 -24.37
CA SER A 713 -11.37 56.88 -23.96
C SER A 713 -12.64 57.21 -24.73
N GLU A 714 -13.62 57.78 -24.04
CA GLU A 714 -14.92 58.13 -24.62
C GLU A 714 -15.45 59.42 -23.97
N GLN A 715 -16.06 60.27 -24.79
CA GLN A 715 -16.84 61.41 -24.32
C GLN A 715 -18.32 61.11 -24.41
N ILE A 716 -19.01 61.40 -23.32
CA ILE A 716 -20.44 61.18 -23.16
C ILE A 716 -21.12 62.53 -23.15
N SER A 717 -22.27 62.60 -23.85
CA SER A 717 -23.17 63.75 -23.86
C SER A 717 -23.51 64.21 -22.45
N SER A 718 -23.72 65.50 -22.26
CA SER A 718 -23.99 66.08 -20.94
C SER A 718 -25.27 65.52 -20.32
N MET A 719 -25.12 64.80 -19.21
CA MET A 719 -26.19 64.11 -18.48
C MET A 719 -25.96 64.25 -16.99
N GLN A 720 -27.01 64.26 -16.17
CA GLN A 720 -26.91 64.36 -14.71
C GLN A 720 -26.38 63.08 -14.03
N ASN A 721 -26.66 61.91 -14.63
CA ASN A 721 -26.20 60.60 -14.18
C ASN A 721 -25.92 59.72 -15.40
N ILE A 722 -24.98 58.78 -15.29
CA ILE A 722 -24.68 57.81 -16.35
C ILE A 722 -24.63 56.40 -15.79
N VAL A 723 -25.10 55.45 -16.60
CA VAL A 723 -24.97 54.01 -16.42
C VAL A 723 -24.50 53.47 -17.77
N LEU A 724 -23.26 53.02 -17.84
CA LEU A 724 -22.63 52.59 -19.09
C LEU A 724 -22.04 51.21 -18.94
N LYS A 725 -22.41 50.30 -19.84
CA LYS A 725 -21.84 48.97 -19.89
C LYS A 725 -20.72 48.92 -20.92
N TYR A 726 -19.51 48.62 -20.47
CA TYR A 726 -18.34 48.46 -21.32
C TYR A 726 -18.04 46.99 -21.58
N ASP A 727 -17.96 46.62 -22.85
CA ASP A 727 -17.30 45.39 -23.28
C ASP A 727 -15.79 45.64 -23.37
N LEU A 728 -15.05 44.95 -22.52
CA LEU A 728 -13.60 45.01 -22.40
C LEU A 728 -12.99 43.61 -22.56
N SER A 729 -13.68 42.70 -23.26
CA SER A 729 -13.22 41.35 -23.58
C SER A 729 -11.85 41.31 -24.29
N ALA A 730 -11.51 42.35 -25.05
CA ALA A 730 -10.23 42.47 -25.76
C ALA A 730 -9.01 42.83 -24.87
N LEU A 731 -9.22 43.32 -23.65
CA LEU A 731 -8.12 43.64 -22.73
C LEU A 731 -7.42 42.35 -22.24
N SER A 732 -6.13 42.39 -21.92
CA SER A 732 -5.49 41.26 -21.23
C SER A 732 -5.87 41.25 -19.75
N ASN A 733 -5.81 40.07 -19.11
CA ASN A 733 -5.98 39.95 -17.66
C ASN A 733 -4.96 40.83 -16.95
N GLY A 734 -5.39 41.58 -15.95
CA GLY A 734 -4.54 42.58 -15.30
C GLY A 734 -5.29 43.71 -14.61
N VAL A 735 -4.54 44.66 -14.09
CA VAL A 735 -5.07 45.85 -13.40
C VAL A 735 -5.11 47.03 -14.37
N TYR A 736 -6.18 47.80 -14.29
CA TYR A 736 -6.42 49.01 -15.07
C TYR A 736 -6.88 50.12 -14.12
N ILE A 737 -6.73 51.37 -14.55
CA ILE A 737 -7.22 52.54 -13.82
C ILE A 737 -8.29 53.19 -14.68
N ILE A 738 -9.47 53.43 -14.13
CA ILE A 738 -10.51 54.19 -14.81
C ILE A 738 -10.67 55.55 -14.16
N GLN A 739 -10.63 56.58 -14.99
CA GLN A 739 -10.82 57.97 -14.61
C GLN A 739 -12.09 58.50 -15.29
N LEU A 740 -12.96 59.09 -14.47
CA LEU A 740 -14.10 59.88 -14.91
C LEU A 740 -13.80 61.35 -14.68
N SER A 741 -14.09 62.20 -15.67
CA SER A 741 -13.98 63.65 -15.53
C SER A 741 -15.22 64.35 -16.07
N ASN A 742 -15.71 65.36 -15.35
CA ASN A 742 -16.84 66.20 -15.74
C ASN A 742 -16.54 67.62 -15.22
N GLY A 743 -16.28 68.55 -16.14
CA GLY A 743 -15.70 69.87 -15.80
C GLY A 743 -14.37 69.75 -15.06
N GLN A 744 -14.27 70.38 -13.88
CA GLN A 744 -13.08 70.31 -13.00
C GLN A 744 -13.07 69.09 -12.08
N ASN A 745 -14.18 68.36 -11.96
CA ASN A 745 -14.31 67.24 -11.05
C ASN A 745 -13.75 65.96 -11.68
N ARG A 746 -13.08 65.14 -10.87
CA ARG A 746 -12.49 63.87 -11.29
C ARG A 746 -12.71 62.79 -10.24
N SER A 747 -13.08 61.59 -10.68
CA SER A 747 -13.10 60.38 -9.87
C SER A 747 -12.22 59.31 -10.52
N ILE A 748 -11.44 58.61 -9.72
CA ILE A 748 -10.57 57.52 -10.18
C ILE A 748 -10.89 56.25 -9.39
N ALA A 749 -10.97 55.13 -10.09
CA ALA A 749 -11.14 53.81 -9.49
C ALA A 749 -10.19 52.79 -10.14
N ARG A 750 -9.74 51.81 -9.36
CA ARG A 750 -9.00 50.65 -9.86
C ARG A 750 -9.98 49.64 -10.45
N MET A 751 -9.67 49.10 -11.61
CA MET A 751 -10.46 48.10 -12.33
C MET A 751 -9.62 46.85 -12.57
N VAL A 752 -10.14 45.65 -12.34
CA VAL A 752 -9.37 44.39 -12.41
C VAL A 752 -10.04 43.46 -13.42
N LYS A 753 -9.29 43.04 -14.43
CA LYS A 753 -9.73 42.03 -15.41
C LYS A 753 -9.22 40.63 -15.03
N GLN A 754 -10.12 39.66 -14.93
CA GLN A 754 -9.84 38.24 -14.67
C GLN A 754 -10.06 37.36 -15.89
#